data_AF-A0A0G1QWQ1-F1
#
_entry.id   AF-A0A0G1QWQ1-F1
#
_cell.length_a   1.000
_cell.length_b   1.000
_cell.length_c   1.000
_cell.angle_alpha   90.00
_cell.angle_beta   90.00
_cell.angle_gamma   90.00
#
_symmetry.space_group_name_H-M   'P 1'
#
loop_
_entity.id
_entity.type
_entity.pdbx_description
1 polymer ?
#
loop_
_entity_poly.entity_id
_entity_poly.type
_entity_poly.pdbx_seq_one_letter_code
_entity_poly.pdbx_strand_id
1 'polypeptide(L)'
;MDVTTSVAELSLVGPIYLRRLKKLNIERVEELLHHLPHRYLDFSLTSDIGRAQLGETLTLRGEVTSIKNLYTRSGKKIQLAEVSDTTGTILAVWFNQPFLVRTLYPGVKVALAGKIDWFGRKRALISPEYEKVFKGKGSVHTGRIIPVYPETAGVSSKWIRGRVKEAFAETHGKIKEFLPPAVLDELNLVNFPEAVSSVHFPDNLDQAEAGRKRLAFNELLFLQLKNVWRKREWEKNQSTHKLAVQKKPFDEFILSLPFELTPSQKRSVGEIRQDLERGVPMNRLLEGDVGSGKTVVAAIAAFASFLNGCQTVFMAPTQILAQQHYETLNKLFKKLKVRISLITSETKKLEIGRTDIFIGTHALIHQKIDFDKVGLVVIDEQHRFGVEQRAHLVKKVGRRKIAPHVLTMTATPIPRSVALTFYGDLDLSTLTELPKGRQKITTWIVPPLKRAGAYGWIKEKIEKDGTQAFVVCPLIEESEKETMAQVKAATKEYEILKKVFKPLTVGLLHGRMKAKEKEKALSEFRQGKLNILVSTPVVEVGIDVPNATIMLAEAAERFGLAQLHQLRGRVGRSEKKSYCLLISESKSQKVISRLAAMTKSLSGFELAELDLRLRGPGEVFGTKQHGFPELKIARWDDIELIKEVKKVAEEVFGVPRKYSELHSYLAQKQIIAN
;
A
#
# COMPACT_ATOMS: atom_id res chain seq x y z
N MET A 1 -30.41 1.88 -21.56
CA MET A 1 -29.76 2.95 -20.77
C MET A 1 -28.27 3.05 -21.12
N ASP A 2 -27.60 4.20 -20.99
CA ASP A 2 -26.11 4.26 -21.09
C ASP A 2 -25.46 3.81 -19.78
N VAL A 3 -24.25 3.27 -19.81
CA VAL A 3 -23.53 2.90 -18.58
C VAL A 3 -23.11 4.14 -17.77
N THR A 4 -23.04 5.30 -18.43
CA THR A 4 -22.65 6.58 -17.81
C THR A 4 -23.79 7.35 -17.13
N THR A 5 -25.04 6.89 -17.26
CA THR A 5 -26.22 7.53 -16.65
C THR A 5 -26.18 7.42 -15.13
N SER A 6 -26.91 8.31 -14.47
CA SER A 6 -27.08 8.31 -13.02
C SER A 6 -27.87 7.08 -12.57
N VAL A 7 -27.48 6.46 -11.45
CA VAL A 7 -28.26 5.38 -10.82
C VAL A 7 -29.65 5.83 -10.37
N ALA A 8 -29.90 7.14 -10.27
CA ALA A 8 -31.20 7.70 -9.91
C ALA A 8 -32.31 7.38 -10.92
N GLU A 9 -31.94 7.06 -12.17
CA GLU A 9 -32.89 6.70 -13.22
C GLU A 9 -33.34 5.23 -13.13
N LEU A 10 -32.67 4.38 -12.34
CA LEU A 10 -33.10 3.01 -12.07
C LEU A 10 -34.34 2.99 -11.16
N SER A 11 -35.22 2.01 -11.36
CA SER A 11 -36.40 1.87 -10.52
C SER A 11 -36.02 1.67 -9.04
N LEU A 12 -36.83 2.26 -8.15
CA LEU A 12 -36.64 2.19 -6.70
C LEU A 12 -35.36 2.88 -6.17
N VAL A 13 -34.66 3.68 -6.99
CA VAL A 13 -33.53 4.52 -6.56
C VAL A 13 -33.98 5.98 -6.36
N GLY A 14 -34.81 6.21 -5.33
CA GLY A 14 -35.20 7.58 -4.95
C GLY A 14 -34.07 8.40 -4.28
N PRO A 15 -34.30 9.68 -3.95
CA PRO A 15 -33.28 10.60 -3.39
C PRO A 15 -32.61 10.11 -2.09
N ILE A 16 -33.31 9.27 -1.31
CA ILE A 16 -32.78 8.66 -0.09
C ILE A 16 -31.78 7.55 -0.44
N TYR A 17 -32.12 6.67 -1.38
CA TYR A 17 -31.23 5.58 -1.82
C TYR A 17 -30.03 6.13 -2.58
N LEU A 18 -30.20 7.17 -3.39
CA LEU A 18 -29.08 7.87 -4.04
C LEU A 18 -28.06 8.38 -3.01
N ARG A 19 -28.52 9.05 -1.93
CA ARG A 19 -27.63 9.49 -0.84
C ARG A 19 -26.92 8.34 -0.12
N ARG A 20 -27.56 7.17 -0.01
CA ARG A 20 -26.93 5.97 0.58
C ARG A 20 -25.91 5.33 -0.35
N LEU A 21 -26.22 5.23 -1.65
CA LEU A 21 -25.31 4.73 -2.69
C LEU A 21 -24.08 5.62 -2.84
N LYS A 22 -24.22 6.94 -2.67
CA LYS A 22 -23.08 7.87 -2.59
C LYS A 22 -22.09 7.51 -1.49
N LYS A 23 -22.55 6.97 -0.35
CA LYS A 23 -21.63 6.48 0.71
C LYS A 23 -20.83 5.24 0.31
N LEU A 24 -21.28 4.52 -0.71
CA LEU A 24 -20.58 3.40 -1.32
C LEU A 24 -19.80 3.83 -2.59
N ASN A 25 -19.72 5.14 -2.88
CA ASN A 25 -19.14 5.69 -4.12
C ASN A 25 -19.82 5.18 -5.40
N ILE A 26 -21.17 5.07 -5.35
CA ILE A 26 -22.01 4.66 -6.48
C ILE A 26 -22.95 5.82 -6.85
N GLU A 27 -22.68 6.47 -7.97
CA GLU A 27 -23.49 7.52 -8.58
C GLU A 27 -23.96 7.16 -10.00
N ARG A 28 -23.20 6.32 -10.72
CA ARG A 28 -23.49 5.89 -12.09
C ARG A 28 -23.79 4.40 -12.22
N VAL A 29 -24.50 4.01 -13.28
CA VAL A 29 -24.84 2.61 -13.56
C VAL A 29 -23.58 1.75 -13.70
N GLU A 30 -22.55 2.26 -14.36
CA GLU A 30 -21.24 1.63 -14.43
C GLU A 30 -20.66 1.33 -13.04
N GLU A 31 -20.73 2.27 -12.11
CA GLU A 31 -20.19 2.09 -10.75
C GLU A 31 -20.99 1.04 -9.97
N LEU A 32 -22.30 0.92 -10.22
CA LEU A 32 -23.13 -0.15 -9.66
C LEU A 32 -22.73 -1.53 -10.20
N LEU A 33 -22.42 -1.64 -11.49
CA LEU A 33 -21.93 -2.87 -12.13
C LEU A 33 -20.48 -3.21 -11.76
N HIS A 34 -19.70 -2.24 -11.26
CA HIS A 34 -18.36 -2.49 -10.72
C HIS A 34 -18.35 -2.65 -9.19
N HIS A 35 -19.51 -2.55 -8.53
CA HIS A 35 -19.64 -2.80 -7.09
C HIS A 35 -19.70 -4.31 -6.85
N LEU A 36 -18.53 -4.93 -6.69
CA LEU A 36 -18.45 -6.39 -6.69
C LEU A 36 -18.89 -7.02 -5.36
N PRO A 37 -19.37 -8.27 -5.39
CA PRO A 37 -19.60 -9.06 -4.19
C PRO A 37 -18.27 -9.31 -3.46
N HIS A 38 -18.24 -9.23 -2.12
CA HIS A 38 -17.05 -9.56 -1.34
C HIS A 38 -16.99 -11.04 -0.94
N ARG A 39 -18.14 -11.73 -0.96
CA ARG A 39 -18.25 -13.17 -0.74
C ARG A 39 -19.44 -13.73 -1.51
N TYR A 40 -19.44 -15.04 -1.69
CA TYR A 40 -20.54 -15.78 -2.29
C TYR A 40 -21.09 -16.78 -1.28
N LEU A 41 -22.42 -16.94 -1.27
CA LEU A 41 -23.09 -17.99 -0.50
C LEU A 41 -23.55 -19.04 -1.51
N ASP A 42 -23.06 -20.25 -1.36
CA ASP A 42 -23.52 -21.35 -2.19
C ASP A 42 -24.84 -21.90 -1.65
N PHE A 43 -25.93 -21.54 -2.32
CA PHE A 43 -27.26 -22.08 -2.08
C PHE A 43 -27.76 -22.89 -3.29
N SER A 44 -26.87 -23.33 -4.17
CA SER A 44 -27.18 -24.15 -5.35
C SER A 44 -27.76 -25.51 -4.97
N LEU A 45 -27.30 -26.08 -3.84
CA LEU A 45 -27.77 -27.34 -3.30
C LEU A 45 -29.21 -27.21 -2.81
N THR A 46 -30.12 -27.85 -3.53
CA THR A 46 -31.52 -28.02 -3.12
C THR A 46 -31.73 -29.38 -2.50
N SER A 47 -32.41 -29.44 -1.36
CA SER A 47 -32.79 -30.69 -0.69
C SER A 47 -34.25 -30.65 -0.27
N ASP A 48 -34.84 -31.83 -0.14
CA ASP A 48 -36.10 -32.02 0.59
C ASP A 48 -35.85 -31.81 2.09
N ILE A 49 -36.88 -31.33 2.82
CA ILE A 49 -36.80 -30.98 4.23
C ILE A 49 -36.43 -32.19 5.10
N GLY A 50 -36.98 -33.37 4.78
CA GLY A 50 -36.75 -34.60 5.54
C GLY A 50 -35.30 -35.09 5.49
N ARG A 51 -34.56 -34.80 4.41
CA ARG A 51 -33.17 -35.24 4.18
C ARG A 51 -32.11 -34.27 4.72
N ALA A 52 -32.53 -33.08 5.10
CA ALA A 52 -31.65 -32.00 5.48
C ALA A 52 -30.95 -32.26 6.84
N GLN A 53 -29.62 -32.17 6.88
CA GLN A 53 -28.82 -32.47 8.06
C GLN A 53 -28.35 -31.19 8.79
N LEU A 54 -27.96 -31.35 10.06
CA LEU A 54 -27.43 -30.27 10.88
C LEU A 54 -26.05 -29.82 10.36
N GLY A 55 -25.83 -28.50 10.33
CA GLY A 55 -24.58 -27.90 9.87
C GLY A 55 -24.53 -27.66 8.36
N GLU A 56 -25.40 -28.29 7.58
CA GLU A 56 -25.50 -28.08 6.14
C GLU A 56 -26.07 -26.71 5.79
N THR A 57 -25.68 -26.19 4.64
CA THR A 57 -26.18 -24.94 4.07
C THR A 57 -26.87 -25.27 2.76
N LEU A 58 -28.21 -25.20 2.76
CA LEU A 58 -29.07 -25.74 1.69
C LEU A 58 -30.17 -24.73 1.31
N THR A 59 -30.76 -24.91 0.12
CA THR A 59 -32.07 -24.35 -0.22
C THR A 59 -33.16 -25.41 -0.04
N LEU A 60 -34.11 -25.15 0.86
CA LEU A 60 -35.31 -25.97 1.06
C LEU A 60 -36.53 -25.32 0.41
N ARG A 61 -37.39 -26.11 -0.22
CA ARG A 61 -38.65 -25.64 -0.80
C ARG A 61 -39.82 -26.25 -0.05
N GLY A 62 -40.78 -25.43 0.33
CA GLY A 62 -41.95 -25.90 1.05
C GLY A 62 -43.05 -24.85 1.11
N GLU A 63 -44.10 -25.19 1.84
CA GLU A 63 -45.24 -24.32 2.10
C GLU A 63 -45.22 -23.87 3.56
N VAL A 64 -45.48 -22.59 3.80
CA VAL A 64 -45.57 -22.07 5.17
C VAL A 64 -46.86 -22.58 5.79
N THR A 65 -46.76 -23.37 6.85
CA THR A 65 -47.92 -23.88 7.60
C THR A 65 -48.34 -22.92 8.70
N SER A 66 -47.38 -22.29 9.37
CA SER A 66 -47.65 -21.27 10.38
C SER A 66 -46.52 -20.25 10.45
N ILE A 67 -46.84 -19.02 10.84
CA ILE A 67 -45.85 -17.99 11.16
C ILE A 67 -46.35 -17.12 12.33
N LYS A 68 -45.48 -16.83 13.29
CA LYS A 68 -45.84 -16.01 14.46
C LYS A 68 -44.71 -15.07 14.89
N ASN A 69 -45.12 -13.93 15.45
CA ASN A 69 -44.24 -13.00 16.16
C ASN A 69 -44.18 -13.41 17.64
N LEU A 70 -42.98 -13.71 18.13
CA LEU A 70 -42.68 -13.94 19.54
C LEU A 70 -41.92 -12.73 20.10
N TYR A 71 -42.33 -12.26 21.26
CA TYR A 71 -41.67 -11.18 21.99
C TYR A 71 -40.97 -11.78 23.20
N THR A 72 -39.65 -11.66 23.29
CA THR A 72 -38.91 -12.18 24.45
C THR A 72 -38.96 -11.18 25.60
N ARG A 73 -38.81 -11.67 26.85
CA ARG A 73 -38.71 -10.83 28.05
C ARG A 73 -37.56 -9.80 28.00
N SER A 74 -36.55 -10.04 27.15
CA SER A 74 -35.43 -9.15 26.88
C SER A 74 -35.68 -8.11 25.76
N GLY A 75 -36.92 -7.98 25.27
CA GLY A 75 -37.31 -7.02 24.24
C GLY A 75 -36.95 -7.40 22.80
N LYS A 76 -36.37 -8.59 22.56
CA LYS A 76 -36.06 -9.08 21.21
C LYS A 76 -37.34 -9.59 20.55
N LYS A 77 -37.52 -9.26 19.26
CA LYS A 77 -38.65 -9.74 18.45
C LYS A 77 -38.16 -10.92 17.61
N ILE A 78 -38.83 -12.06 17.68
CA ILE A 78 -38.46 -13.27 16.94
C ILE A 78 -39.64 -13.65 16.04
N GLN A 79 -39.36 -13.96 14.78
CA GLN A 79 -40.34 -14.46 13.83
C GLN A 79 -40.06 -15.94 13.62
N LEU A 80 -41.04 -16.77 13.93
CA LEU A 80 -40.90 -18.22 13.83
C LEU A 80 -41.94 -18.72 12.84
N ALA A 81 -41.47 -19.27 11.73
CA ALA A 81 -42.29 -19.94 10.73
C ALA A 81 -42.05 -21.45 10.76
N GLU A 82 -43.12 -22.22 10.60
CA GLU A 82 -43.05 -23.64 10.26
C GLU A 82 -43.28 -23.78 8.76
N VAL A 83 -42.36 -24.50 8.11
CA VAL A 83 -42.42 -24.78 6.67
C VAL A 83 -42.39 -26.28 6.48
N SER A 84 -43.34 -26.80 5.69
CA SER A 84 -43.45 -28.23 5.40
C SER A 84 -43.40 -28.51 3.91
N ASP A 85 -42.88 -29.68 3.56
CA ASP A 85 -42.98 -30.28 2.24
C ASP A 85 -43.55 -31.71 2.36
N THR A 86 -43.47 -32.51 1.30
CA THR A 86 -43.95 -33.91 1.30
C THR A 86 -43.12 -34.85 2.17
N THR A 87 -41.95 -34.42 2.66
CA THR A 87 -40.96 -35.25 3.35
C THR A 87 -40.77 -34.87 4.82
N GLY A 88 -41.13 -33.66 5.23
CA GLY A 88 -41.06 -33.24 6.62
C GLY A 88 -41.33 -31.76 6.87
N THR A 89 -41.10 -31.34 8.11
CA THR A 89 -41.31 -29.97 8.59
C THR A 89 -40.04 -29.41 9.23
N ILE A 90 -39.70 -28.15 8.93
CA ILE A 90 -38.58 -27.43 9.52
C ILE A 90 -39.02 -26.07 10.05
N LEU A 91 -38.30 -25.59 11.07
CA LEU A 91 -38.46 -24.23 11.57
C LEU A 91 -37.60 -23.24 10.79
N ALA A 92 -38.13 -22.05 10.55
CA ALA A 92 -37.37 -20.90 10.07
C ALA A 92 -37.50 -19.75 11.07
N VAL A 93 -36.37 -19.23 11.52
CA VAL A 93 -36.30 -18.26 12.62
C VAL A 93 -35.62 -16.99 12.14
N TRP A 94 -36.31 -15.85 12.20
CA TRP A 94 -35.73 -14.54 11.97
C TRP A 94 -35.76 -13.68 13.23
N PHE A 95 -34.82 -12.76 13.35
CA PHE A 95 -34.73 -11.82 14.46
C PHE A 95 -35.05 -10.40 13.99
N ASN A 96 -35.92 -9.70 14.71
CA ASN A 96 -36.29 -8.30 14.53
C ASN A 96 -36.88 -7.97 13.14
N GLN A 97 -37.61 -8.91 12.52
CA GLN A 97 -38.24 -8.73 11.20
C GLN A 97 -39.76 -8.93 11.24
N PRO A 98 -40.53 -8.13 12.02
CA PRO A 98 -41.97 -8.36 12.23
C PRO A 98 -42.83 -8.27 10.97
N PHE A 99 -42.32 -7.65 9.90
CA PHE A 99 -42.98 -7.55 8.60
C PHE A 99 -43.13 -8.90 7.87
N LEU A 100 -42.34 -9.91 8.25
CA LEU A 100 -42.37 -11.23 7.60
C LEU A 100 -43.69 -11.94 7.78
N VAL A 101 -44.40 -11.74 8.91
CA VAL A 101 -45.74 -12.32 9.14
C VAL A 101 -46.75 -11.88 8.07
N ARG A 102 -46.63 -10.64 7.58
CA ARG A 102 -47.48 -10.13 6.49
C ARG A 102 -47.06 -10.65 5.13
N THR A 103 -45.81 -11.06 5.00
CA THR A 103 -45.21 -11.47 3.71
C THR A 103 -45.35 -12.96 3.50
N LEU A 104 -45.03 -13.78 4.50
CA LEU A 104 -44.98 -15.24 4.48
C LEU A 104 -46.17 -15.83 5.24
N TYR A 105 -47.39 -15.46 4.84
CA TYR A 105 -48.60 -15.98 5.47
C TYR A 105 -48.80 -17.48 5.17
N PRO A 106 -49.57 -18.21 6.00
CA PRO A 106 -49.85 -19.63 5.76
C PRO A 106 -50.41 -19.89 4.35
N GLY A 107 -49.96 -20.97 3.71
CA GLY A 107 -50.34 -21.33 2.34
C GLY A 107 -49.40 -20.81 1.24
N VAL A 108 -48.43 -19.95 1.58
CA VAL A 108 -47.44 -19.44 0.61
C VAL A 108 -46.35 -20.48 0.39
N LYS A 109 -46.06 -20.80 -0.88
CA LYS A 109 -44.88 -21.58 -1.28
C LYS A 109 -43.62 -20.71 -1.25
N VAL A 110 -42.61 -21.18 -0.53
CA VAL A 110 -41.37 -20.46 -0.28
C VAL A 110 -40.16 -21.34 -0.58
N ALA A 111 -39.09 -20.69 -1.03
CA ALA A 111 -37.74 -21.25 -0.97
C ALA A 111 -37.01 -20.56 0.18
N LEU A 112 -36.45 -21.36 1.10
CA LEU A 112 -35.64 -20.88 2.22
C LEU A 112 -34.21 -21.38 2.05
N ALA A 113 -33.26 -20.47 2.05
CA ALA A 113 -31.84 -20.80 1.89
C ALA A 113 -31.04 -20.34 3.10
N GLY A 114 -30.28 -21.25 3.72
CA GLY A 114 -29.49 -20.94 4.89
C GLY A 114 -28.90 -22.17 5.56
N LYS A 115 -28.20 -21.93 6.67
CA LYS A 115 -27.59 -22.98 7.47
C LYS A 115 -28.60 -23.58 8.44
N ILE A 116 -28.64 -24.91 8.51
CA ILE A 116 -29.47 -25.65 9.46
C ILE A 116 -28.71 -25.78 10.77
N ASP A 117 -29.34 -25.34 11.85
CA ASP A 117 -28.79 -25.36 13.19
C ASP A 117 -29.89 -25.67 14.22
N TRP A 118 -29.51 -25.78 15.48
CA TRP A 118 -30.44 -25.95 16.58
C TRP A 118 -31.05 -24.61 17.00
N PHE A 119 -32.38 -24.59 17.11
CA PHE A 119 -33.08 -23.53 17.83
C PHE A 119 -33.93 -24.16 18.94
N GLY A 120 -33.41 -24.10 20.17
CA GLY A 120 -33.96 -24.88 21.27
C GLY A 120 -33.73 -26.38 21.04
N ARG A 121 -34.82 -27.16 20.98
CA ARG A 121 -34.79 -28.63 20.75
C ARG A 121 -35.19 -29.05 19.34
N LYS A 122 -35.41 -28.09 18.43
CA LYS A 122 -35.87 -28.35 17.05
C LYS A 122 -34.80 -27.90 16.05
N ARG A 123 -34.70 -28.61 14.93
CA ARG A 123 -33.90 -28.20 13.76
C ARG A 123 -34.52 -26.96 13.13
N ALA A 124 -33.70 -25.95 12.88
CA ALA A 124 -34.16 -24.70 12.32
C ALA A 124 -33.15 -24.09 11.34
N LEU A 125 -33.67 -23.39 10.35
CA LEU A 125 -32.91 -22.42 9.58
C LEU A 125 -32.85 -21.11 10.37
N ILE A 126 -31.64 -20.66 10.70
CA ILE A 126 -31.43 -19.41 11.45
C ILE A 126 -31.18 -18.26 10.47
N SER A 127 -32.10 -17.29 10.48
CA SER A 127 -32.15 -16.13 9.60
C SER A 127 -31.96 -16.48 8.11
N PRO A 128 -32.71 -17.44 7.55
CA PRO A 128 -32.54 -17.84 6.16
C PRO A 128 -32.95 -16.71 5.21
N GLU A 129 -32.31 -16.68 4.05
CA GLU A 129 -32.82 -15.94 2.92
C GLU A 129 -34.12 -16.59 2.43
N TYR A 130 -35.08 -15.78 2.01
CA TYR A 130 -36.37 -16.28 1.55
C TYR A 130 -36.78 -15.66 0.21
N GLU A 131 -37.43 -16.48 -0.60
CA GLU A 131 -38.03 -16.09 -1.86
C GLU A 131 -39.40 -16.76 -2.01
N LYS A 132 -40.42 -15.99 -2.40
CA LYS A 132 -41.73 -16.56 -2.74
C LYS A 132 -41.64 -17.24 -4.09
N VAL A 133 -42.08 -18.47 -4.17
CA VAL A 133 -42.10 -19.23 -5.43
C VAL A 133 -43.32 -18.79 -6.23
N PHE A 134 -43.14 -17.88 -7.19
CA PHE A 134 -44.17 -17.51 -8.16
C PHE A 134 -43.99 -18.36 -9.43
N LYS A 135 -45.08 -18.96 -9.95
CA LYS A 135 -45.05 -19.70 -11.22
C LYS A 135 -44.51 -18.78 -12.34
N GLY A 136 -43.41 -19.18 -13.00
CA GLY A 136 -42.87 -18.52 -14.20
C GLY A 136 -41.80 -17.44 -14.00
N LYS A 137 -41.39 -17.09 -12.77
CA LYS A 137 -40.23 -16.20 -12.52
C LYS A 137 -39.07 -17.02 -11.93
N GLY A 138 -37.91 -17.01 -12.60
CA GLY A 138 -36.71 -17.68 -12.10
C GLY A 138 -36.24 -17.08 -10.77
N SER A 139 -35.78 -17.93 -9.84
CA SER A 139 -35.27 -17.54 -8.53
C SER A 139 -34.06 -16.60 -8.66
N VAL A 140 -34.11 -15.45 -7.98
CA VAL A 140 -33.02 -14.44 -7.94
C VAL A 140 -32.26 -14.51 -6.62
N HIS A 141 -32.82 -15.17 -5.61
CA HIS A 141 -32.30 -15.15 -4.24
C HIS A 141 -32.21 -16.53 -3.59
N THR A 142 -32.44 -17.61 -4.33
CA THR A 142 -32.41 -19.00 -3.83
C THR A 142 -32.02 -19.98 -4.94
N GLY A 143 -31.45 -21.14 -4.59
CA GLY A 143 -31.14 -22.22 -5.55
C GLY A 143 -29.98 -21.93 -6.52
N ARG A 144 -29.09 -20.99 -6.17
CA ARG A 144 -27.94 -20.53 -6.97
C ARG A 144 -26.84 -20.05 -6.05
N ILE A 145 -25.68 -19.74 -6.62
CA ILE A 145 -24.65 -18.98 -5.92
C ILE A 145 -25.11 -17.54 -5.76
N ILE A 146 -25.13 -17.07 -4.52
CA ILE A 146 -25.65 -15.76 -4.17
C ILE A 146 -24.51 -14.80 -3.85
N PRO A 147 -24.35 -13.72 -4.63
CA PRO A 147 -23.41 -12.68 -4.30
C PRO A 147 -23.85 -11.87 -3.07
N VAL A 148 -22.90 -11.64 -2.17
CA VAL A 148 -23.04 -10.74 -1.01
C VAL A 148 -22.13 -9.55 -1.21
N TYR A 149 -22.71 -8.36 -1.16
CA TYR A 149 -22.06 -7.09 -1.48
C TYR A 149 -21.62 -6.38 -0.20
N PRO A 150 -20.63 -5.48 -0.28
CA PRO A 150 -20.43 -4.48 0.77
C PRO A 150 -21.73 -3.68 0.97
N GLU A 151 -22.23 -3.64 2.20
CA GLU A 151 -23.51 -3.03 2.56
C GLU A 151 -23.32 -1.71 3.32
N THR A 152 -24.32 -0.84 3.28
CA THR A 152 -24.40 0.35 4.16
C THR A 152 -25.77 0.41 4.81
N ALA A 153 -25.93 1.22 5.86
CA ALA A 153 -27.18 1.31 6.59
C ALA A 153 -28.36 1.63 5.65
N GLY A 154 -29.29 0.68 5.53
CA GLY A 154 -30.47 0.79 4.68
C GLY A 154 -30.27 0.43 3.20
N VAL A 155 -29.13 -0.19 2.84
CA VAL A 155 -28.88 -0.80 1.52
C VAL A 155 -28.35 -2.22 1.74
N SER A 156 -29.18 -3.23 1.50
CA SER A 156 -28.82 -4.64 1.68
C SER A 156 -28.34 -5.28 0.37
N SER A 157 -27.59 -6.37 0.45
CA SER A 157 -27.16 -7.17 -0.70
C SER A 157 -28.35 -7.63 -1.54
N LYS A 158 -29.48 -7.95 -0.90
CA LYS A 158 -30.74 -8.30 -1.59
C LYS A 158 -31.24 -7.17 -2.48
N TRP A 159 -31.21 -5.94 -1.98
CA TRP A 159 -31.62 -4.77 -2.74
C TRP A 159 -30.63 -4.48 -3.88
N ILE A 160 -29.31 -4.55 -3.61
CA ILE A 160 -28.26 -4.36 -4.62
C ILE A 160 -28.41 -5.38 -5.76
N ARG A 161 -28.61 -6.67 -5.48
CA ARG A 161 -28.85 -7.71 -6.50
C ARG A 161 -29.99 -7.36 -7.44
N GLY A 162 -31.10 -6.86 -6.89
CA GLY A 162 -32.25 -6.43 -7.68
C GLY A 162 -31.89 -5.30 -8.65
N ARG A 163 -31.17 -4.29 -8.18
CA ARG A 163 -30.72 -3.15 -8.98
C ARG A 163 -29.66 -3.51 -10.02
N VAL A 164 -28.72 -4.38 -9.66
CA VAL A 164 -27.70 -4.88 -10.60
C VAL A 164 -28.35 -5.67 -11.73
N LYS A 165 -29.35 -6.51 -11.43
CA LYS A 165 -30.09 -7.26 -12.47
C LYS A 165 -30.81 -6.35 -13.45
N GLU A 166 -31.46 -5.31 -12.94
CA GLU A 166 -32.12 -4.29 -13.74
C GLU A 166 -31.11 -3.50 -14.59
N ALA A 167 -30.06 -2.99 -13.97
CA ALA A 167 -28.97 -2.29 -14.65
C ALA A 167 -28.34 -3.12 -15.77
N PHE A 168 -28.06 -4.41 -15.51
CA PHE A 168 -27.48 -5.31 -16.50
C PHE A 168 -28.44 -5.55 -17.68
N ALA A 169 -29.73 -5.72 -17.42
CA ALA A 169 -30.74 -5.88 -18.46
C ALA A 169 -30.88 -4.60 -19.33
N GLU A 170 -30.85 -3.42 -18.71
CA GLU A 170 -31.00 -2.14 -19.44
C GLU A 170 -29.73 -1.67 -20.18
N THR A 171 -28.56 -2.21 -19.81
CA THR A 171 -27.26 -1.89 -20.43
C THR A 171 -26.76 -2.98 -21.38
N HIS A 172 -27.56 -4.04 -21.58
CA HIS A 172 -27.19 -5.15 -22.44
C HIS A 172 -26.82 -4.68 -23.87
N GLY A 173 -25.67 -5.13 -24.37
CA GLY A 173 -25.12 -4.75 -25.69
C GLY A 173 -24.32 -3.45 -25.73
N LYS A 174 -24.31 -2.67 -24.63
CA LYS A 174 -23.47 -1.45 -24.55
C LYS A 174 -22.07 -1.70 -23.99
N ILE A 175 -21.93 -2.71 -23.15
CA ILE A 175 -20.62 -3.21 -22.74
C ILE A 175 -20.06 -3.99 -23.92
N LYS A 176 -18.99 -3.48 -24.52
CA LYS A 176 -18.31 -4.12 -25.64
C LYS A 176 -16.94 -4.62 -25.18
N GLU A 177 -16.52 -5.75 -25.73
CA GLU A 177 -15.13 -6.17 -25.60
C GLU A 177 -14.23 -5.12 -26.26
N PHE A 178 -13.07 -4.90 -25.66
CA PHE A 178 -12.07 -3.95 -26.14
C PHE A 178 -10.69 -4.59 -26.29
N LEU A 179 -10.48 -5.79 -25.74
CA LEU A 179 -9.26 -6.57 -25.92
C LEU A 179 -9.36 -7.48 -27.14
N PRO A 180 -8.25 -7.66 -27.88
CA PRO A 180 -8.20 -8.60 -28.99
C PRO A 180 -8.40 -10.05 -28.50
N PRO A 181 -9.06 -10.92 -29.30
CA PRO A 181 -9.25 -12.33 -28.95
C PRO A 181 -7.96 -13.06 -28.58
N ALA A 182 -6.86 -12.79 -29.31
CA ALA A 182 -5.56 -13.38 -29.04
C ALA A 182 -5.04 -13.11 -27.61
N VAL A 183 -5.36 -11.95 -27.02
CA VAL A 183 -4.97 -11.62 -25.63
C VAL A 183 -5.85 -12.36 -24.64
N LEU A 184 -7.14 -12.53 -24.96
CA LEU A 184 -8.06 -13.30 -24.13
C LEU A 184 -7.64 -14.77 -24.07
N ASP A 185 -7.25 -15.35 -25.21
CA ASP A 185 -6.81 -16.74 -25.32
C ASP A 185 -5.46 -16.96 -24.63
N GLU A 186 -4.47 -16.07 -24.81
CA GLU A 186 -3.14 -16.18 -24.18
C GLU A 186 -3.22 -16.16 -22.64
N LEU A 187 -4.12 -15.34 -22.08
CA LEU A 187 -4.24 -15.12 -20.63
C LEU A 187 -5.39 -15.90 -19.97
N ASN A 188 -6.11 -16.71 -20.76
CA ASN A 188 -7.31 -17.44 -20.35
C ASN A 188 -8.34 -16.52 -19.64
N LEU A 189 -8.70 -15.44 -20.32
CA LEU A 189 -9.59 -14.40 -19.83
C LEU A 189 -10.96 -14.48 -20.52
N VAL A 190 -12.03 -14.43 -19.72
CA VAL A 190 -13.40 -14.33 -20.26
C VAL A 190 -13.64 -12.97 -20.92
N ASN A 191 -14.61 -12.88 -21.83
CA ASN A 191 -14.93 -11.58 -22.45
C ASN A 191 -15.51 -10.60 -21.40
N PHE A 192 -15.43 -9.29 -21.67
CA PHE A 192 -15.81 -8.26 -20.71
C PHE A 192 -17.30 -8.29 -20.31
N PRO A 193 -18.28 -8.40 -21.23
CA PRO A 193 -19.69 -8.54 -20.86
C PRO A 193 -19.98 -9.77 -19.98
N GLU A 194 -19.35 -10.91 -20.32
CA GLU A 194 -19.45 -12.16 -19.57
C GLU A 194 -18.80 -12.01 -18.20
N ALA A 195 -17.66 -11.34 -18.08
CA ALA A 195 -17.02 -11.09 -16.79
C ALA A 195 -17.93 -10.36 -15.80
N VAL A 196 -18.61 -9.30 -16.27
CA VAL A 196 -19.59 -8.55 -15.47
C VAL A 196 -20.75 -9.47 -15.08
N SER A 197 -21.26 -10.27 -16.03
CA SER A 197 -22.32 -11.23 -15.76
C SER A 197 -21.91 -12.29 -14.72
N SER A 198 -20.76 -12.93 -14.91
CA SER A 198 -20.28 -14.05 -14.09
C SER A 198 -19.97 -13.65 -12.65
N VAL A 199 -19.60 -12.40 -12.40
CA VAL A 199 -19.40 -11.91 -11.03
C VAL A 199 -20.72 -11.67 -10.30
N HIS A 200 -21.76 -11.22 -11.00
CA HIS A 200 -23.06 -10.91 -10.38
C HIS A 200 -24.06 -12.07 -10.43
N PHE A 201 -23.95 -12.94 -11.41
CA PHE A 201 -24.84 -14.06 -11.70
C PHE A 201 -24.06 -15.34 -12.04
N PRO A 202 -23.12 -15.80 -11.18
CA PRO A 202 -22.37 -17.03 -11.44
C PRO A 202 -23.25 -18.28 -11.35
N ASP A 203 -23.02 -19.24 -12.24
CA ASP A 203 -23.56 -20.60 -12.11
C ASP A 203 -22.72 -21.44 -11.14
N ASN A 204 -21.39 -21.21 -11.11
CA ASN A 204 -20.45 -21.86 -10.20
C ASN A 204 -19.39 -20.86 -9.68
N LEU A 205 -18.65 -21.24 -8.64
CA LEU A 205 -17.64 -20.35 -8.03
C LEU A 205 -16.48 -20.07 -9.00
N ASP A 206 -16.13 -21.00 -9.87
CA ASP A 206 -15.04 -20.86 -10.84
C ASP A 206 -15.34 -19.76 -11.87
N GLN A 207 -16.59 -19.67 -12.35
CA GLN A 207 -17.05 -18.57 -13.22
C GLN A 207 -16.95 -17.22 -12.50
N ALA A 208 -17.34 -17.17 -11.22
CA ALA A 208 -17.25 -15.94 -10.43
C ALA A 208 -15.79 -15.48 -10.28
N GLU A 209 -14.87 -16.42 -10.11
CA GLU A 209 -13.43 -16.17 -10.03
C GLU A 209 -12.84 -15.73 -11.38
N ALA A 210 -13.21 -16.40 -12.48
CA ALA A 210 -12.79 -16.01 -13.82
C ALA A 210 -13.25 -14.59 -14.20
N GLY A 211 -14.51 -14.26 -13.91
CA GLY A 211 -15.04 -12.90 -14.09
C GLY A 211 -14.30 -11.87 -13.22
N ARG A 212 -14.02 -12.21 -11.95
CA ARG A 212 -13.24 -11.34 -11.06
C ARG A 212 -11.81 -11.14 -11.58
N LYS A 213 -11.14 -12.18 -12.07
CA LYS A 213 -9.79 -12.10 -12.68
C LYS A 213 -9.80 -11.14 -13.87
N ARG A 214 -10.81 -11.25 -14.76
CA ARG A 214 -10.95 -10.35 -15.92
C ARG A 214 -11.18 -8.89 -15.52
N LEU A 215 -12.03 -8.63 -14.53
CA LEU A 215 -12.28 -7.27 -14.05
C LEU A 215 -11.08 -6.69 -13.29
N ALA A 216 -10.36 -7.51 -12.53
CA ALA A 216 -9.09 -7.14 -11.90
C ALA A 216 -8.03 -6.78 -12.95
N PHE A 217 -7.94 -7.58 -14.02
CA PHE A 217 -7.06 -7.31 -15.15
C PHE A 217 -7.38 -5.94 -15.78
N ASN A 218 -8.66 -5.63 -16.00
CA ASN A 218 -9.08 -4.32 -16.54
C ASN A 218 -8.64 -3.14 -15.67
N GLU A 219 -8.89 -3.23 -14.37
CA GLU A 219 -8.51 -2.19 -13.42
C GLU A 219 -6.99 -1.94 -13.44
N LEU A 220 -6.19 -3.00 -13.40
CA LEU A 220 -4.73 -2.90 -13.49
C LEU A 220 -4.27 -2.41 -14.86
N LEU A 221 -4.90 -2.83 -15.95
CA LEU A 221 -4.54 -2.45 -17.31
C LEU A 221 -4.70 -0.94 -17.50
N PHE A 222 -5.81 -0.36 -17.06
CA PHE A 222 -6.02 1.09 -17.17
C PHE A 222 -4.99 1.88 -16.35
N LEU A 223 -4.63 1.40 -15.16
CA LEU A 223 -3.55 2.00 -14.37
C LEU A 223 -2.20 1.92 -15.10
N GLN A 224 -1.85 0.76 -15.65
CA GLN A 224 -0.57 0.58 -16.36
C GLN A 224 -0.51 1.39 -17.66
N LEU A 225 -1.58 1.45 -18.43
CA LEU A 225 -1.64 2.24 -19.66
C LEU A 225 -1.44 3.73 -19.37
N LYS A 226 -2.01 4.24 -18.28
CA LYS A 226 -1.80 5.62 -17.83
C LYS A 226 -0.33 5.88 -17.46
N ASN A 227 0.34 4.92 -16.84
CA ASN A 227 1.77 5.03 -16.51
C ASN A 227 2.65 5.01 -17.75
N VAL A 228 2.42 4.07 -18.67
CA VAL A 228 3.17 3.97 -19.94
C VAL A 228 2.98 5.25 -20.76
N TRP A 229 1.75 5.79 -20.80
CA TRP A 229 1.49 7.08 -21.46
C TRP A 229 2.28 8.22 -20.82
N ARG A 230 2.26 8.35 -19.49
CA ARG A 230 3.06 9.36 -18.75
C ARG A 230 4.55 9.23 -19.03
N LYS A 231 5.07 8.00 -19.07
CA LYS A 231 6.48 7.72 -19.39
C LYS A 231 6.83 8.20 -20.80
N ARG A 232 5.98 7.90 -21.79
CA ARG A 232 6.18 8.35 -23.18
C ARG A 232 6.08 9.86 -23.33
N GLU A 233 5.14 10.51 -22.62
CA GLU A 233 5.03 11.98 -22.62
C GLU A 233 6.28 12.63 -22.02
N TRP A 234 6.86 12.03 -20.98
CA TRP A 234 8.13 12.47 -20.41
C TRP A 234 9.29 12.33 -21.42
N GLU A 235 9.37 11.19 -22.12
CA GLU A 235 10.40 10.93 -23.13
C GLU A 235 10.27 11.83 -24.39
N LYS A 236 9.04 12.13 -24.83
CA LYS A 236 8.78 12.92 -26.04
C LYS A 236 9.00 14.42 -25.86
N ASN A 237 8.63 14.96 -24.70
CA ASN A 237 8.50 16.41 -24.53
C ASN A 237 9.76 17.10 -23.98
N GLN A 238 10.85 16.37 -23.77
CA GLN A 238 12.04 16.89 -23.10
C GLN A 238 13.32 16.35 -23.75
N SER A 239 14.17 17.24 -24.25
CA SER A 239 15.56 16.88 -24.55
C SER A 239 16.35 16.84 -23.23
N THR A 240 17.39 16.00 -23.14
CA THR A 240 18.31 16.00 -21.99
C THR A 240 19.75 16.25 -22.46
N HIS A 241 20.63 16.62 -21.54
CA HIS A 241 22.07 16.56 -21.78
C HIS A 241 22.50 15.10 -21.84
N LYS A 242 22.83 14.59 -23.02
CA LYS A 242 23.51 13.29 -23.14
C LYS A 242 24.83 13.36 -22.37
N LEU A 243 24.97 12.54 -21.33
CA LEU A 243 26.19 12.47 -20.53
C LEU A 243 27.05 11.35 -21.10
N ALA A 244 28.20 11.70 -21.67
CA ALA A 244 29.16 10.72 -22.12
C ALA A 244 29.87 10.11 -20.89
N VAL A 245 29.62 8.84 -20.60
CA VAL A 245 30.30 8.16 -19.50
C VAL A 245 31.58 7.53 -20.03
N GLN A 246 32.68 8.26 -19.94
CA GLN A 246 34.00 7.74 -20.31
C GLN A 246 34.38 6.59 -19.37
N LYS A 247 34.67 5.41 -19.93
CA LYS A 247 34.96 4.20 -19.14
C LYS A 247 36.12 4.38 -18.15
N LYS A 248 37.25 4.92 -18.60
CA LYS A 248 38.47 5.03 -17.77
C LYS A 248 38.28 5.86 -16.48
N PRO A 249 37.87 7.14 -16.53
CA PRO A 249 37.69 7.93 -15.31
C PRO A 249 36.64 7.34 -14.37
N PHE A 250 35.60 6.72 -14.94
CA PHE A 250 34.50 6.13 -14.20
C PHE A 250 34.94 4.86 -13.44
N ASP A 251 35.66 3.97 -14.11
CA ASP A 251 36.19 2.75 -13.51
C ASP A 251 37.27 3.07 -12.46
N GLU A 252 38.14 4.06 -12.72
CA GLU A 252 39.14 4.54 -11.75
C GLU A 252 38.48 5.07 -10.48
N PHE A 253 37.38 5.82 -10.59
CA PHE A 253 36.65 6.29 -9.42
C PHE A 253 36.06 5.12 -8.62
N ILE A 254 35.43 4.15 -9.29
CA ILE A 254 34.87 2.96 -8.62
C ILE A 254 35.97 2.16 -7.90
N LEU A 255 37.15 2.00 -8.52
CA LEU A 255 38.30 1.33 -7.90
C LEU A 255 38.92 2.13 -6.74
N SER A 256 38.74 3.45 -6.72
CA SER A 256 39.23 4.31 -5.64
C SER A 256 38.37 4.26 -4.36
N LEU A 257 37.18 3.66 -4.43
CA LEU A 257 36.28 3.53 -3.29
C LEU A 257 36.92 2.67 -2.18
N PRO A 258 36.69 2.98 -0.90
CA PRO A 258 37.28 2.22 0.22
C PRO A 258 36.64 0.84 0.43
N PHE A 259 35.80 0.37 -0.49
CA PHE A 259 35.08 -0.90 -0.44
C PHE A 259 34.71 -1.36 -1.85
N GLU A 260 34.42 -2.65 -2.00
CA GLU A 260 33.90 -3.22 -3.25
C GLU A 260 32.39 -3.04 -3.36
N LEU A 261 31.91 -2.68 -4.56
CA LEU A 261 30.48 -2.65 -4.85
C LEU A 261 29.86 -4.05 -4.84
N THR A 262 28.67 -4.18 -4.26
CA THR A 262 27.87 -5.42 -4.31
C THR A 262 27.37 -5.71 -5.73
N PRO A 263 26.96 -6.95 -6.05
CA PRO A 263 26.39 -7.29 -7.35
C PRO A 263 25.19 -6.41 -7.75
N SER A 264 24.25 -6.16 -6.83
CA SER A 264 23.10 -5.27 -7.09
C SER A 264 23.51 -3.81 -7.28
N GLN A 265 24.51 -3.31 -6.56
CA GLN A 265 25.07 -1.97 -6.78
C GLN A 265 25.72 -1.85 -8.17
N LYS A 266 26.54 -2.84 -8.58
CA LYS A 266 27.15 -2.87 -9.92
C LYS A 266 26.10 -2.89 -11.03
N ARG A 267 25.05 -3.69 -10.87
CA ARG A 267 23.91 -3.74 -11.81
C ARG A 267 23.20 -2.39 -11.90
N SER A 268 22.87 -1.79 -10.75
CA SER A 268 22.16 -0.50 -10.69
C SER A 268 22.98 0.64 -11.28
N VAL A 269 24.30 0.65 -11.04
CA VAL A 269 25.23 1.59 -11.67
C VAL A 269 25.26 1.39 -13.19
N GLY A 270 25.25 0.15 -13.67
CA GLY A 270 25.18 -0.17 -15.10
C GLY A 270 23.89 0.32 -15.76
N GLU A 271 22.73 0.12 -15.10
CA GLU A 271 21.42 0.60 -15.55
C GLU A 271 21.38 2.14 -15.60
N ILE A 272 21.81 2.81 -14.53
CA ILE A 272 21.90 4.27 -14.49
C ILE A 272 22.84 4.78 -15.58
N ARG A 273 24.02 4.16 -15.76
CA ARG A 273 24.97 4.55 -16.82
C ARG A 273 24.32 4.51 -18.21
N GLN A 274 23.62 3.42 -18.52
CA GLN A 274 22.92 3.28 -19.79
C GLN A 274 21.87 4.38 -19.98
N ASP A 275 21.13 4.74 -18.95
CA ASP A 275 20.11 5.79 -19.03
C ASP A 275 20.69 7.20 -19.16
N LEU A 276 21.82 7.49 -18.48
CA LEU A 276 22.52 8.78 -18.60
C LEU A 276 23.10 8.99 -20.01
N GLU A 277 23.45 7.92 -20.73
CA GLU A 277 23.94 7.95 -22.11
C GLU A 277 22.82 8.14 -23.14
N ARG A 278 21.54 7.95 -22.76
CA ARG A 278 20.39 8.09 -23.67
C ARG A 278 20.06 9.54 -23.95
N GLY A 279 19.44 9.77 -25.12
CA GLY A 279 18.92 11.09 -25.52
C GLY A 279 17.60 11.50 -24.85
N VAL A 280 17.09 10.71 -23.91
CA VAL A 280 15.85 10.96 -23.17
C VAL A 280 16.16 11.12 -21.67
N PRO A 281 15.45 12.00 -20.94
CA PRO A 281 15.74 12.22 -19.53
C PRO A 281 15.41 10.97 -18.71
N MET A 282 16.40 10.48 -17.95
CA MET A 282 16.20 9.35 -17.03
C MET A 282 15.17 9.72 -15.97
N ASN A 283 14.29 8.79 -15.63
CA ASN A 283 13.35 8.93 -14.52
C ASN A 283 13.32 7.59 -13.75
N ARG A 284 14.26 7.44 -12.81
CA ARG A 284 14.58 6.16 -12.18
C ARG A 284 14.39 6.21 -10.67
N LEU A 285 13.79 5.16 -10.12
CA LEU A 285 13.70 4.90 -8.68
C LEU A 285 14.76 3.86 -8.29
N LEU A 286 15.75 4.29 -7.49
CA LEU A 286 16.71 3.45 -6.82
C LEU A 286 16.18 3.06 -5.44
N GLU A 287 15.82 1.80 -5.31
CA GLU A 287 15.26 1.24 -4.10
C GLU A 287 16.28 0.34 -3.41
N GLY A 288 16.34 0.40 -2.08
CA GLY A 288 17.20 -0.48 -1.32
C GLY A 288 17.05 -0.29 0.17
N ASP A 289 17.37 -1.33 0.93
CA ASP A 289 17.28 -1.30 2.40
C ASP A 289 18.17 -0.21 3.01
N VAL A 290 17.90 0.15 4.28
CA VAL A 290 18.73 1.10 5.03
C VAL A 290 20.16 0.55 5.15
N GLY A 291 21.13 1.29 4.59
CA GLY A 291 22.54 0.87 4.57
C GLY A 291 22.94 -0.01 3.39
N SER A 292 22.08 -0.20 2.38
CA SER A 292 22.40 -0.87 1.11
C SER A 292 23.36 -0.09 0.19
N GLY A 293 23.78 1.13 0.59
CA GLY A 293 24.74 1.94 -0.17
C GLY A 293 24.13 2.80 -1.28
N LYS A 294 22.83 3.13 -1.23
CA LYS A 294 22.16 4.02 -2.20
C LYS A 294 22.93 5.32 -2.49
N THR A 295 23.46 5.97 -1.45
CA THR A 295 24.26 7.20 -1.57
C THR A 295 25.49 7.02 -2.46
N VAL A 296 26.12 5.84 -2.47
CA VAL A 296 27.30 5.55 -3.30
C VAL A 296 26.90 5.45 -4.76
N VAL A 297 25.79 4.78 -5.06
CA VAL A 297 25.25 4.68 -6.42
C VAL A 297 24.90 6.08 -6.96
N ALA A 298 24.26 6.92 -6.13
CA ALA A 298 23.98 8.31 -6.49
C ALA A 298 25.25 9.17 -6.66
N ALA A 299 26.28 8.94 -5.83
CA ALA A 299 27.57 9.62 -5.97
C ALA A 299 28.25 9.28 -7.31
N ILE A 300 28.21 8.00 -7.72
CA ILE A 300 28.73 7.56 -9.02
C ILE A 300 27.99 8.25 -10.18
N ALA A 301 26.65 8.36 -10.09
CA ALA A 301 25.86 9.10 -11.07
C ALA A 301 26.21 10.60 -11.10
N ALA A 302 26.40 11.23 -9.93
CA ALA A 302 26.81 12.63 -9.82
C ALA A 302 28.20 12.87 -10.42
N PHE A 303 29.12 11.92 -10.26
CA PHE A 303 30.44 11.97 -10.87
C PHE A 303 30.37 11.94 -12.40
N ALA A 304 29.49 11.13 -12.99
CA ALA A 304 29.27 11.13 -14.43
C ALA A 304 28.76 12.50 -14.94
N SER A 305 27.86 13.15 -14.19
CA SER A 305 27.41 14.53 -14.50
C SER A 305 28.59 15.51 -14.45
N PHE A 306 29.43 15.44 -13.41
CA PHE A 306 30.59 16.30 -13.25
C PHE A 306 31.60 16.18 -14.40
N LEU A 307 31.91 14.97 -14.85
CA LEU A 307 32.83 14.73 -15.99
C LEU A 307 32.35 15.38 -17.29
N ASN A 308 31.05 15.61 -17.42
CA ASN A 308 30.42 16.26 -18.59
C ASN A 308 30.25 17.78 -18.41
N GLY A 309 30.89 18.36 -17.39
CA GLY A 309 30.75 19.77 -17.02
C GLY A 309 29.33 20.14 -16.59
N CYS A 310 28.55 19.17 -16.12
CA CYS A 310 27.17 19.36 -15.69
C CYS A 310 27.07 19.31 -14.16
N GLN A 311 26.22 20.19 -13.60
CA GLN A 311 25.96 20.26 -12.18
C GLN A 311 25.00 19.14 -11.73
N THR A 312 25.14 18.71 -10.48
CA THR A 312 24.19 17.82 -9.81
C THR A 312 23.46 18.55 -8.68
N VAL A 313 22.14 18.35 -8.58
CA VAL A 313 21.33 18.85 -7.46
C VAL A 313 20.86 17.67 -6.62
N PHE A 314 21.23 17.64 -5.34
CA PHE A 314 20.92 16.58 -4.39
C PHE A 314 19.98 17.11 -3.31
N MET A 315 18.75 16.61 -3.30
CA MET A 315 17.69 17.05 -2.39
C MET A 315 17.43 15.99 -1.31
N ALA A 316 17.42 16.42 -0.04
CA ALA A 316 17.16 15.58 1.13
C ALA A 316 16.08 16.19 2.04
N PRO A 317 15.24 15.40 2.73
CA PRO A 317 14.03 15.89 3.40
C PRO A 317 14.29 16.70 4.67
N THR A 318 15.45 16.51 5.29
CA THR A 318 15.83 17.21 6.51
C THR A 318 17.22 17.80 6.38
N GLN A 319 17.48 18.87 7.12
CA GLN A 319 18.81 19.49 7.18
C GLN A 319 19.88 18.48 7.66
N ILE A 320 19.50 17.59 8.59
CA ILE A 320 20.38 16.56 9.15
C ILE A 320 20.87 15.59 8.05
N LEU A 321 19.97 15.13 7.18
CA LEU A 321 20.36 14.28 6.05
C LEU A 321 21.17 15.03 5.01
N ALA A 322 20.80 16.28 4.71
CA ALA A 322 21.54 17.10 3.77
C ALA A 322 22.99 17.27 4.25
N GLN A 323 23.20 17.54 5.54
CA GLN A 323 24.52 17.58 6.18
C GLN A 323 25.25 16.23 6.09
N GLN A 324 24.55 15.13 6.36
CA GLN A 324 25.14 13.78 6.27
C GLN A 324 25.60 13.44 4.83
N HIS A 325 24.78 13.76 3.83
CA HIS A 325 25.15 13.59 2.42
C HIS A 325 26.33 14.48 2.04
N TYR A 326 26.35 15.72 2.53
CA TYR A 326 27.48 16.65 2.33
C TYR A 326 28.78 16.09 2.89
N GLU A 327 28.80 15.60 4.12
CA GLU A 327 29.98 14.98 4.72
C GLU A 327 30.42 13.71 3.98
N THR A 328 29.46 12.88 3.58
CA THR A 328 29.72 11.61 2.87
C THR A 328 30.31 11.87 1.50
N LEU A 329 29.70 12.76 0.71
CA LEU A 329 30.17 13.08 -0.64
C LEU A 329 31.52 13.81 -0.60
N ASN A 330 31.77 14.70 0.37
CA ASN A 330 33.09 15.30 0.55
C ASN A 330 34.17 14.25 0.86
N LYS A 331 33.86 13.22 1.66
CA LYS A 331 34.79 12.11 1.92
C LYS A 331 35.07 11.30 0.65
N LEU A 332 34.03 10.94 -0.10
CA LEU A 332 34.16 10.15 -1.34
C LEU A 332 34.91 10.92 -2.43
N PHE A 333 34.64 12.22 -2.57
CA PHE A 333 35.27 13.08 -3.56
C PHE A 333 36.55 13.77 -3.07
N LYS A 334 37.09 13.43 -1.89
CA LYS A 334 38.26 14.12 -1.31
C LYS A 334 39.48 14.19 -2.24
N LYS A 335 39.70 13.14 -3.03
CA LYS A 335 40.82 13.05 -4.00
C LYS A 335 40.51 13.70 -5.35
N LEU A 336 39.25 14.11 -5.55
CA LEU A 336 38.74 14.69 -6.79
C LEU A 336 38.49 16.18 -6.56
N LYS A 337 38.75 17.02 -7.57
CA LYS A 337 38.57 18.49 -7.48
C LYS A 337 37.08 18.88 -7.65
N VAL A 338 36.17 18.11 -7.05
CA VAL A 338 34.71 18.35 -7.13
C VAL A 338 34.31 19.32 -6.03
N ARG A 339 33.63 20.40 -6.39
CA ARG A 339 33.17 21.43 -5.43
C ARG A 339 31.74 21.15 -5.02
N ILE A 340 31.53 20.97 -3.72
CA ILE A 340 30.24 20.63 -3.13
C ILE A 340 29.80 21.77 -2.22
N SER A 341 28.53 22.20 -2.33
CA SER A 341 27.96 23.24 -1.47
C SER A 341 26.70 22.75 -0.79
N LEU A 342 26.57 23.04 0.50
CA LEU A 342 25.37 22.76 1.29
C LEU A 342 24.50 24.02 1.39
N ILE A 343 23.22 23.87 1.03
CA ILE A 343 22.21 24.92 1.05
C ILE A 343 21.11 24.53 2.04
N THR A 344 21.02 25.29 3.12
CA THR A 344 19.97 25.16 4.14
C THR A 344 19.21 26.48 4.26
N SER A 345 18.11 26.46 5.01
CA SER A 345 17.32 27.67 5.29
C SER A 345 18.07 28.74 6.10
N GLU A 346 19.23 28.42 6.68
CA GLU A 346 20.05 29.33 7.48
C GLU A 346 21.20 29.96 6.69
N THR A 347 21.50 29.47 5.48
CA THR A 347 22.61 29.98 4.65
C THR A 347 22.21 31.30 3.99
N LYS A 348 22.70 32.44 4.51
CA LYS A 348 22.23 33.79 4.11
C LYS A 348 22.94 34.41 2.89
N LYS A 349 24.14 33.98 2.53
CA LYS A 349 24.86 34.39 1.32
C LYS A 349 25.84 33.30 0.92
N LEU A 350 25.82 32.89 -0.34
CA LEU A 350 26.86 32.06 -0.95
C LEU A 350 27.36 32.81 -2.18
N GLU A 351 28.67 32.91 -2.34
CA GLU A 351 29.25 33.12 -3.66
C GLU A 351 28.99 31.84 -4.45
N ILE A 352 27.94 31.83 -5.28
CA ILE A 352 27.50 30.67 -6.10
C ILE A 352 28.47 30.45 -7.29
N GLY A 353 29.73 30.85 -7.15
CA GLY A 353 30.76 30.73 -8.16
C GLY A 353 31.25 29.29 -8.32
N ARG A 354 30.84 28.64 -9.42
CA ARG A 354 31.29 27.32 -9.90
C ARG A 354 31.15 26.17 -8.87
N THR A 355 29.98 25.96 -8.29
CA THR A 355 29.68 24.70 -7.57
C THR A 355 29.34 23.58 -8.56
N ASP A 356 29.83 22.37 -8.31
CA ASP A 356 29.56 21.19 -9.15
C ASP A 356 28.40 20.34 -8.60
N ILE A 357 28.31 20.21 -7.28
CA ILE A 357 27.24 19.48 -6.60
C ILE A 357 26.59 20.37 -5.54
N PHE A 358 25.29 20.63 -5.69
CA PHE A 358 24.47 21.31 -4.69
C PHE A 358 23.75 20.28 -3.83
N ILE A 359 23.83 20.42 -2.52
CA ILE A 359 23.12 19.55 -1.57
C ILE A 359 22.22 20.43 -0.70
N GLY A 360 20.98 20.05 -0.47
CA GLY A 360 20.09 20.86 0.35
C GLY A 360 18.71 20.28 0.58
N THR A 361 17.88 21.06 1.27
CA THR A 361 16.47 20.71 1.53
C THR A 361 15.55 21.43 0.55
N HIS A 362 14.26 21.62 0.91
CA HIS A 362 13.33 22.51 0.20
C HIS A 362 13.86 23.92 -0.06
N ALA A 363 14.90 24.36 0.66
CA ALA A 363 15.61 25.59 0.36
C ALA A 363 16.07 25.69 -1.10
N LEU A 364 16.44 24.57 -1.74
CA LEU A 364 16.83 24.50 -3.16
C LEU A 364 15.69 24.92 -4.11
N ILE A 365 14.44 24.68 -3.70
CA ILE A 365 13.24 25.03 -4.46
C ILE A 365 12.86 26.49 -4.26
N HIS A 366 12.90 27.00 -3.02
CA HIS A 366 12.37 28.33 -2.70
C HIS A 366 13.39 29.47 -2.84
N GLN A 367 14.69 29.21 -2.63
CA GLN A 367 15.70 30.25 -2.78
C GLN A 367 15.97 30.55 -4.26
N LYS A 368 16.25 31.82 -4.59
CA LYS A 368 16.71 32.21 -5.94
C LYS A 368 18.16 31.76 -6.09
N ILE A 369 18.34 30.55 -6.60
CA ILE A 369 19.64 29.95 -6.91
C ILE A 369 19.73 29.87 -8.43
N ASP A 370 20.76 30.48 -8.98
CA ASP A 370 21.05 30.37 -10.41
C ASP A 370 21.80 29.07 -10.67
N PHE A 371 21.04 28.03 -10.98
CA PHE A 371 21.57 26.80 -11.55
C PHE A 371 22.00 27.04 -13.00
N ASP A 372 23.13 26.49 -13.40
CA ASP A 372 23.64 26.56 -14.76
C ASP A 372 23.25 25.29 -15.53
N LYS A 373 24.22 24.47 -15.94
CA LYS A 373 24.01 23.25 -16.73
C LYS A 373 23.73 22.04 -15.83
N VAL A 374 22.53 21.89 -15.29
CA VAL A 374 22.20 20.73 -14.42
C VAL A 374 21.93 19.49 -15.27
N GLY A 375 22.76 18.46 -15.08
CA GLY A 375 22.62 17.18 -15.77
C GLY A 375 21.84 16.14 -14.96
N LEU A 376 21.91 16.22 -13.63
CA LEU A 376 21.33 15.23 -12.73
C LEU A 376 20.65 15.88 -11.51
N VAL A 377 19.46 15.38 -11.18
CA VAL A 377 18.75 15.67 -9.93
C VAL A 377 18.61 14.36 -9.15
N VAL A 378 19.11 14.34 -7.92
CA VAL A 378 18.96 13.22 -6.99
C VAL A 378 18.00 13.62 -5.88
N ILE A 379 16.98 12.82 -5.62
CA ILE A 379 15.98 13.06 -4.57
C ILE A 379 16.00 11.89 -3.60
N ASP A 380 16.36 12.12 -2.34
CA ASP A 380 16.36 11.08 -1.31
C ASP A 380 15.06 11.07 -0.50
N GLU A 381 14.59 9.88 -0.11
CA GLU A 381 13.35 9.64 0.65
C GLU A 381 12.11 10.33 0.06
N GLN A 382 11.79 10.00 -1.20
CA GLN A 382 10.71 10.64 -1.98
C GLN A 382 9.37 10.73 -1.25
N HIS A 383 9.01 9.74 -0.43
CA HIS A 383 7.70 9.68 0.23
C HIS A 383 7.44 10.86 1.20
N ARG A 384 8.48 11.60 1.60
CA ARG A 384 8.35 12.82 2.41
C ARG A 384 8.12 14.09 1.56
N PHE A 385 8.32 14.00 0.25
CA PHE A 385 8.19 15.09 -0.69
C PHE A 385 6.94 14.92 -1.55
N GLY A 386 6.10 15.96 -1.63
CA GLY A 386 4.92 15.91 -2.48
C GLY A 386 5.29 15.78 -3.96
N VAL A 387 4.47 15.09 -4.74
CA VAL A 387 4.65 14.92 -6.20
C VAL A 387 4.81 16.27 -6.92
N GLU A 388 4.10 17.30 -6.45
CA GLU A 388 4.19 18.66 -6.99
C GLU A 388 5.55 19.32 -6.76
N GLN A 389 6.21 19.06 -5.63
CA GLN A 389 7.51 19.64 -5.31
C GLN A 389 8.61 19.06 -6.20
N ARG A 390 8.52 17.76 -6.53
CA ARG A 390 9.38 17.10 -7.53
C ARG A 390 9.24 17.76 -8.90
N ALA A 391 8.00 17.88 -9.37
CA ALA A 391 7.71 18.50 -10.66
C ALA A 391 8.19 19.96 -10.71
N HIS A 392 8.07 20.69 -9.61
CA HIS A 392 8.53 22.07 -9.51
C HIS A 392 10.06 22.18 -9.54
N LEU A 393 10.79 21.30 -8.84
CA LEU A 393 12.26 21.27 -8.90
C LEU A 393 12.75 20.98 -10.31
N VAL A 394 12.21 19.93 -10.95
CA VAL A 394 12.55 19.57 -12.34
C VAL A 394 12.27 20.74 -13.28
N LYS A 395 11.10 21.40 -13.19
CA LYS A 395 10.76 22.56 -14.02
C LYS A 395 11.66 23.77 -13.78
N LYS A 396 12.04 24.03 -12.53
CA LYS A 396 12.92 25.14 -12.17
C LYS A 396 14.35 24.93 -12.67
N VAL A 397 14.83 23.69 -12.57
CA VAL A 397 16.17 23.29 -12.98
C VAL A 397 16.27 23.14 -14.50
N GLY A 398 15.21 22.65 -15.14
CA GLY A 398 15.12 22.48 -16.59
C GLY A 398 14.98 23.82 -17.31
N ARG A 399 16.11 24.44 -17.69
CA ARG A 399 16.13 25.64 -18.54
C ARG A 399 15.97 25.25 -20.02
N ARG A 400 15.23 26.05 -20.80
CA ARG A 400 15.12 25.97 -22.29
C ARG A 400 14.68 24.61 -22.86
N LYS A 401 13.67 23.96 -22.28
CA LYS A 401 13.14 22.62 -22.67
C LYS A 401 14.13 21.45 -22.49
N ILE A 402 15.27 21.67 -21.83
CA ILE A 402 16.20 20.59 -21.46
C ILE A 402 15.87 20.15 -20.05
N ALA A 403 15.48 18.89 -19.86
CA ALA A 403 15.22 18.34 -18.54
C ALA A 403 16.43 17.57 -18.03
N PRO A 404 16.75 17.67 -16.72
CA PRO A 404 17.81 16.89 -16.12
C PRO A 404 17.39 15.41 -16.00
N HIS A 405 18.37 14.52 -15.92
CA HIS A 405 18.14 13.15 -15.46
C HIS A 405 17.68 13.18 -13.99
N VAL A 406 16.69 12.37 -13.64
CA VAL A 406 16.11 12.30 -12.29
C VAL A 406 16.36 10.90 -11.70
N LEU A 407 17.08 10.88 -10.58
CA LEU A 407 17.31 9.70 -9.76
C LEU A 407 16.63 9.88 -8.40
N THR A 408 15.51 9.21 -8.21
CA THR A 408 14.86 9.14 -6.91
C THR A 408 15.44 7.98 -6.12
N MET A 409 15.67 8.17 -4.82
CA MET A 409 16.04 7.12 -3.88
C MET A 409 14.98 6.96 -2.80
N THR A 410 14.78 5.72 -2.35
CA THR A 410 13.96 5.45 -1.17
C THR A 410 14.60 4.38 -0.30
N ALA A 411 14.53 4.57 1.02
CA ALA A 411 14.88 3.52 1.97
C ALA A 411 13.66 2.76 2.49
N THR A 412 12.43 3.18 2.16
CA THR A 412 11.23 2.38 2.44
C THR A 412 11.18 1.26 1.42
N PRO A 413 11.27 -0.02 1.84
CA PRO A 413 11.00 -1.11 0.94
C PRO A 413 9.53 -1.02 0.53
N ILE A 414 9.30 -0.77 -0.74
CA ILE A 414 8.02 -0.76 -1.40
C ILE A 414 7.77 -2.19 -1.90
N PRO A 415 6.60 -2.76 -1.64
CA PRO A 415 6.22 -4.04 -2.22
C PRO A 415 6.37 -3.97 -3.74
N ARG A 416 6.98 -5.00 -4.36
CA ARG A 416 7.26 -4.97 -5.80
C ARG A 416 6.02 -4.74 -6.64
N SER A 417 4.90 -5.31 -6.22
CA SER A 417 3.60 -5.10 -6.86
C SER A 417 3.19 -3.63 -6.90
N VAL A 418 3.40 -2.90 -5.80
CA VAL A 418 3.13 -1.46 -5.70
C VAL A 418 4.10 -0.67 -6.56
N ALA A 419 5.39 -1.01 -6.54
CA ALA A 419 6.39 -0.36 -7.38
C ALA A 419 6.05 -0.53 -8.88
N LEU A 420 5.63 -1.72 -9.30
CA LEU A 420 5.27 -2.02 -10.69
C LEU A 420 4.00 -1.31 -11.17
N THR A 421 3.06 -0.99 -10.28
CA THR A 421 1.74 -0.45 -10.64
C THR A 421 1.58 1.02 -10.31
N PHE A 422 2.00 1.48 -9.14
CA PHE A 422 1.85 2.89 -8.76
C PHE A 422 2.99 3.76 -9.27
N TYR A 423 4.22 3.23 -9.26
CA TYR A 423 5.41 3.90 -9.78
C TYR A 423 5.82 3.37 -11.15
N GLY A 424 4.87 2.80 -11.92
CA GLY A 424 5.14 2.20 -13.22
C GLY A 424 5.63 3.20 -14.29
N ASP A 425 5.53 4.50 -14.03
CA ASP A 425 6.13 5.57 -14.84
C ASP A 425 7.66 5.70 -14.62
N LEU A 426 8.20 5.09 -13.56
CA LEU A 426 9.61 5.10 -13.20
C LEU A 426 10.29 3.79 -13.59
N ASP A 427 11.53 3.87 -14.07
CA ASP A 427 12.38 2.69 -14.16
C ASP A 427 12.89 2.31 -12.77
N LEU A 428 12.87 1.02 -12.41
CA LEU A 428 13.23 0.56 -11.06
C LEU A 428 14.61 -0.10 -11.05
N SER A 429 15.47 0.33 -10.14
CA SER A 429 16.71 -0.38 -9.75
C SER A 429 16.60 -0.80 -8.29
N THR A 430 16.93 -2.05 -7.99
CA THR A 430 16.83 -2.59 -6.62
C THR A 430 18.18 -3.03 -6.08
N LEU A 431 18.49 -2.61 -4.85
CA LEU A 431 19.65 -3.05 -4.07
C LEU A 431 19.22 -4.11 -3.07
N THR A 432 19.48 -5.37 -3.42
CA THR A 432 19.05 -6.55 -2.66
C THR A 432 20.04 -6.98 -1.59
N GLU A 433 21.34 -6.72 -1.78
CA GLU A 433 22.36 -7.15 -0.83
C GLU A 433 22.78 -6.04 0.13
N LEU A 434 23.10 -6.42 1.37
CA LEU A 434 23.80 -5.57 2.31
C LEU A 434 25.33 -5.68 2.08
N PRO A 435 26.10 -4.61 2.31
CA PRO A 435 27.56 -4.65 2.21
C PRO A 435 28.21 -5.70 3.13
N LYS A 436 29.37 -6.24 2.73
CA LYS A 436 30.14 -7.21 3.51
C LYS A 436 30.54 -6.62 4.88
N GLY A 437 30.51 -7.44 5.94
CA GLY A 437 30.92 -7.06 7.31
C GLY A 437 29.79 -6.73 8.28
N ARG A 438 28.52 -6.67 7.82
CA ARG A 438 27.38 -6.36 8.70
C ARG A 438 26.91 -7.60 9.48
N GLN A 439 26.89 -7.52 10.80
CA GLN A 439 26.35 -8.60 11.65
C GLN A 439 24.83 -8.66 11.61
N LYS A 440 24.26 -9.87 11.71
CA LYS A 440 22.81 -10.09 11.78
C LYS A 440 22.26 -9.53 13.10
N ILE A 441 21.21 -8.72 13.00
CA ILE A 441 20.51 -8.16 14.16
C ILE A 441 19.63 -9.25 14.75
N THR A 442 19.79 -9.53 16.05
CA THR A 442 18.96 -10.51 16.74
C THR A 442 17.62 -9.86 17.12
N THR A 443 16.51 -10.33 16.56
CA THR A 443 15.18 -9.77 16.82
C THR A 443 14.37 -10.67 17.76
N TRP A 444 13.81 -10.10 18.82
CA TRP A 444 12.95 -10.77 19.80
C TRP A 444 11.59 -10.11 19.89
N ILE A 445 10.54 -10.93 19.94
CA ILE A 445 9.21 -10.47 20.36
C ILE A 445 9.11 -10.66 21.87
N VAL A 446 8.82 -9.58 22.59
CA VAL A 446 8.77 -9.56 24.05
C VAL A 446 7.31 -9.50 24.50
N PRO A 447 6.79 -10.58 25.10
CA PRO A 447 5.45 -10.56 25.70
C PRO A 447 5.39 -9.58 26.88
N PRO A 448 4.20 -9.04 27.23
CA PRO A 448 4.06 -8.08 28.33
C PRO A 448 4.65 -8.55 29.66
N LEU A 449 4.51 -9.85 29.97
CA LEU A 449 5.04 -10.47 31.19
C LEU A 449 6.57 -10.41 31.28
N LYS A 450 7.28 -10.36 30.14
CA LYS A 450 8.75 -10.30 30.07
C LYS A 450 9.29 -8.88 29.90
N ARG A 451 8.43 -7.84 29.89
CA ARG A 451 8.82 -6.43 29.70
C ARG A 451 9.86 -5.98 30.73
N ALA A 452 9.64 -6.27 32.02
CA ALA A 452 10.58 -5.89 33.08
C ALA A 452 11.95 -6.59 32.91
N GLY A 453 11.96 -7.87 32.53
CA GLY A 453 13.19 -8.60 32.24
C GLY A 453 13.95 -8.04 31.03
N ALA A 454 13.23 -7.60 29.99
CA ALA A 454 13.84 -6.94 28.85
C ALA A 454 14.52 -5.62 29.23
N TYR A 455 13.90 -4.80 30.09
CA TYR A 455 14.52 -3.57 30.59
C TYR A 455 15.77 -3.85 31.43
N GLY A 456 15.72 -4.85 32.31
CA GLY A 456 16.89 -5.29 33.08
C GLY A 456 18.05 -5.71 32.18
N TRP A 457 17.75 -6.50 31.14
CA TRP A 457 18.74 -6.93 30.15
C TRP A 457 19.35 -5.76 29.36
N ILE A 458 18.54 -4.78 28.95
CA ILE A 458 19.05 -3.56 28.27
C ILE A 458 19.99 -2.80 29.19
N LYS A 459 19.62 -2.61 30.45
CA LYS A 459 20.43 -1.91 31.45
C LYS A 459 21.79 -2.59 31.62
N GLU A 460 21.79 -3.90 31.86
CA GLU A 460 23.02 -4.69 32.01
C GLU A 460 23.93 -4.58 30.78
N LYS A 461 23.34 -4.61 29.57
CA LYS A 461 24.09 -4.54 28.32
C LYS A 461 24.75 -3.17 28.13
N ILE A 462 24.04 -2.09 28.44
CA ILE A 462 24.57 -0.73 28.41
C ILE A 462 25.71 -0.57 29.42
N GLU A 463 25.54 -1.06 30.64
CA GLU A 463 26.53 -0.95 31.72
C GLU A 463 27.81 -1.76 31.43
N LYS A 464 27.68 -2.97 30.88
CA LYS A 464 28.84 -3.84 30.59
C LYS A 464 29.58 -3.47 29.30
N ASP A 465 28.85 -3.18 28.23
CA ASP A 465 29.46 -3.04 26.89
C ASP A 465 29.63 -1.57 26.45
N GLY A 466 29.20 -0.62 27.29
CA GLY A 466 29.19 0.80 26.99
C GLY A 466 28.33 1.16 25.77
N THR A 467 27.33 0.35 25.46
CA THR A 467 26.47 0.53 24.28
C THR A 467 25.32 1.50 24.55
N GLN A 468 24.62 1.91 23.49
CA GLN A 468 23.47 2.80 23.58
C GLN A 468 22.20 2.16 23.00
N ALA A 469 21.03 2.64 23.43
CA ALA A 469 19.73 2.09 23.01
C ALA A 469 18.78 3.15 22.45
N PHE A 470 18.07 2.80 21.37
CA PHE A 470 16.90 3.53 20.90
C PHE A 470 15.63 2.91 21.49
N VAL A 471 14.74 3.75 22.01
CA VAL A 471 13.37 3.34 22.35
C VAL A 471 12.41 4.10 21.45
N VAL A 472 11.56 3.39 20.71
CA VAL A 472 10.63 3.96 19.75
C VAL A 472 9.20 3.72 20.23
N CYS A 473 8.46 4.81 20.39
CA CYS A 473 7.05 4.79 20.80
C CYS A 473 6.16 5.04 19.57
N PRO A 474 5.07 4.27 19.37
CA PRO A 474 4.20 4.42 18.20
C PRO A 474 3.41 5.72 18.25
N LEU A 475 2.92 6.12 17.07
CA LEU A 475 1.89 7.14 16.94
C LEU A 475 0.58 6.57 17.52
N ILE A 476 -0.11 7.34 18.36
CA ILE A 476 -1.49 7.01 18.75
C ILE A 476 -2.38 7.65 17.69
N GLU A 477 -2.96 6.84 16.81
CA GLU A 477 -4.02 7.29 15.90
C GLU A 477 -5.35 7.27 16.64
N GLU A 478 -5.96 8.44 16.79
CA GLU A 478 -7.41 8.64 16.85
C GLU A 478 -7.73 10.14 16.71
N SER A 479 -8.19 10.53 15.51
CA SER A 479 -8.82 11.82 15.13
C SER A 479 -7.98 13.11 15.23
N GLU A 480 -8.47 14.17 14.57
CA GLU A 480 -7.84 15.45 14.15
C GLU A 480 -7.06 16.29 15.20
N LYS A 481 -6.87 15.78 16.41
CA LYS A 481 -5.94 16.29 17.44
C LYS A 481 -4.57 15.57 17.39
N GLU A 482 -4.16 15.15 16.18
CA GLU A 482 -3.08 14.20 15.89
C GLU A 482 -1.71 14.54 16.48
N THR A 483 -1.43 15.80 16.83
CA THR A 483 -0.08 16.21 17.27
C THR A 483 0.07 16.37 18.79
N MET A 484 -1.01 16.39 19.57
CA MET A 484 -0.93 16.43 21.04
C MET A 484 -0.78 15.03 21.66
N ALA A 485 -1.36 14.00 21.04
CA ALA A 485 -1.26 12.61 21.51
C ALA A 485 0.15 12.02 21.34
N GLN A 486 0.83 12.37 20.23
CA GLN A 486 2.22 11.95 19.92
C GLN A 486 3.23 12.35 21.00
N VAL A 487 3.16 13.62 21.43
CA VAL A 487 4.02 14.16 22.48
C VAL A 487 3.68 13.51 23.82
N LYS A 488 2.38 13.38 24.15
CA LYS A 488 1.96 12.77 25.42
C LYS A 488 2.45 11.33 25.60
N ALA A 489 2.43 10.52 24.55
CA ALA A 489 2.90 9.13 24.61
C ALA A 489 4.41 9.03 24.85
N ALA A 490 5.22 9.70 24.02
CA ALA A 490 6.68 9.65 24.15
C ALA A 490 7.18 10.34 25.42
N THR A 491 6.56 11.45 25.85
CA THR A 491 6.91 12.13 27.11
C THR A 491 6.52 11.29 28.32
N LYS A 492 5.35 10.63 28.31
CA LYS A 492 4.94 9.73 29.40
C LYS A 492 5.89 8.54 29.50
N GLU A 493 6.22 7.91 28.38
CA GLU A 493 7.14 6.78 28.36
C GLU A 493 8.54 7.21 28.80
N TYR A 494 9.02 8.37 28.36
CA TYR A 494 10.28 8.95 28.82
C TYR A 494 10.35 9.11 30.35
N GLU A 495 9.29 9.64 30.99
CA GLU A 495 9.27 9.79 32.45
C GLU A 495 9.27 8.44 33.18
N ILE A 496 8.63 7.42 32.61
CA ILE A 496 8.64 6.05 33.14
C ILE A 496 10.05 5.45 33.00
N LEU A 497 10.61 5.50 31.79
CA LEU A 497 11.90 4.91 31.47
C LEU A 497 13.05 5.59 32.19
N LYS A 498 12.96 6.90 32.44
CA LYS A 498 13.91 7.64 33.27
C LYS A 498 13.98 7.11 34.71
N LYS A 499 12.86 6.58 35.25
CA LYS A 499 12.84 5.93 36.57
C LYS A 499 13.37 4.50 36.48
N VAL A 500 12.95 3.74 35.48
CA VAL A 500 13.34 2.33 35.27
C VAL A 500 14.84 2.18 35.04
N PHE A 501 15.45 3.06 34.24
CA PHE A 501 16.85 2.92 33.82
C PHE A 501 17.86 3.64 34.71
N LYS A 502 17.49 4.19 35.88
CA LYS A 502 18.46 4.79 36.81
C LYS A 502 19.61 3.79 37.12
N PRO A 503 20.89 4.19 37.06
CA PRO A 503 21.41 5.56 36.92
C PRO A 503 21.70 6.04 35.47
N LEU A 504 21.29 5.30 34.44
CA LEU A 504 21.58 5.64 33.04
C LEU A 504 20.92 6.96 32.59
N THR A 505 21.57 7.65 31.66
CA THR A 505 21.05 8.89 31.08
C THR A 505 20.06 8.60 29.95
N VAL A 506 18.85 9.12 30.10
CA VAL A 506 17.76 8.97 29.11
C VAL A 506 17.47 10.34 28.50
N GLY A 507 17.38 10.41 27.18
CA GLY A 507 16.95 11.59 26.42
C GLY A 507 15.62 11.38 25.72
N LEU A 508 14.99 12.48 25.31
CA LEU A 508 13.71 12.50 24.59
C LEU A 508 13.88 13.17 23.22
N LEU A 509 13.25 12.61 22.19
CA LEU A 509 13.18 13.20 20.86
C LEU A 509 11.79 13.03 20.24
N HIS A 510 11.06 14.12 20.02
CA HIS A 510 9.78 14.10 19.32
C HIS A 510 9.62 15.22 18.28
N GLY A 511 8.68 15.03 17.35
CA GLY A 511 8.47 15.93 16.19
C GLY A 511 8.24 17.41 16.54
N ARG A 512 7.65 17.72 17.70
CA ARG A 512 7.40 19.11 18.16
C ARG A 512 8.56 19.82 18.88
N MET A 513 9.68 19.16 19.17
CA MET A 513 10.82 19.83 19.80
C MET A 513 11.38 20.92 18.86
N LYS A 514 11.91 22.01 19.44
CA LYS A 514 12.57 23.05 18.63
C LYS A 514 13.78 22.45 17.92
N ALA A 515 14.12 22.97 16.73
CA ALA A 515 15.24 22.44 15.94
C ALA A 515 16.55 22.35 16.75
N LYS A 516 16.88 23.42 17.50
CA LYS A 516 18.05 23.46 18.40
C LYS A 516 18.03 22.39 19.49
N GLU A 517 16.87 22.07 20.05
CA GLU A 517 16.74 21.04 21.09
C GLU A 517 16.91 19.63 20.52
N LYS A 518 16.36 19.37 19.34
CA LYS A 518 16.56 18.10 18.61
C LYS A 518 18.04 17.89 18.29
N GLU A 519 18.69 18.92 17.75
CA GLU A 519 20.09 18.88 17.40
C GLU A 519 20.98 18.64 18.64
N LYS A 520 20.69 19.32 19.75
CA LYS A 520 21.37 19.09 21.03
C LYS A 520 21.21 17.65 21.52
N ALA A 521 19.98 17.13 21.60
CA ALA A 521 19.72 15.77 22.05
C ALA A 521 20.42 14.72 21.16
N LEU A 522 20.42 14.94 19.84
CA LEU A 522 21.12 14.07 18.89
C LEU A 522 22.64 14.15 19.02
N SER A 523 23.18 15.36 19.23
CA SER A 523 24.61 15.54 19.45
C SER A 523 25.06 14.88 20.75
N GLU A 524 24.30 15.03 21.83
CA GLU A 524 24.59 14.40 23.12
C GLU A 524 24.51 12.87 23.03
N PHE A 525 23.53 12.34 22.29
CA PHE A 525 23.45 10.91 22.01
C PHE A 525 24.62 10.43 21.14
N ARG A 526 25.00 11.14 20.07
CA ARG A 526 26.19 10.79 19.26
C ARG A 526 27.49 10.80 20.06
N GLN A 527 27.62 11.70 21.03
CA GLN A 527 28.79 11.82 21.91
C GLN A 527 28.81 10.80 23.05
N GLY A 528 27.78 9.96 23.19
CA GLY A 528 27.68 8.97 24.28
C GLY A 528 27.26 9.56 25.63
N LYS A 529 26.87 10.84 25.69
CA LYS A 529 26.37 11.48 26.93
C LYS A 529 24.99 10.97 27.34
N LEU A 530 24.20 10.55 26.36
CA LEU A 530 22.91 9.91 26.55
C LEU A 530 23.03 8.41 26.25
N ASN A 531 22.71 7.55 27.22
CA ASN A 531 22.72 6.11 27.02
C ASN A 531 21.50 5.63 26.22
N ILE A 532 20.34 6.25 26.45
CA ILE A 532 19.06 5.85 25.87
C ILE A 532 18.38 7.05 25.22
N LEU A 533 17.89 6.90 23.99
CA LEU A 533 17.08 7.92 23.31
C LEU A 533 15.65 7.42 23.08
N VAL A 534 14.70 8.00 23.81
CA VAL A 534 13.26 7.75 23.64
C VAL A 534 12.72 8.65 22.54
N SER A 535 12.04 8.06 21.57
CA SER A 535 11.59 8.82 20.41
C SER A 535 10.29 8.36 19.77
N THR A 536 9.60 9.30 19.14
CA THR A 536 8.52 8.98 18.17
C THR A 536 9.12 8.51 16.85
N PRO A 537 8.34 7.87 15.96
CA PRO A 537 8.85 7.32 14.69
C PRO A 537 9.36 8.41 13.73
N VAL A 538 9.15 9.69 14.07
CA VAL A 538 9.76 10.88 13.43
C VAL A 538 11.30 10.85 13.42
N VAL A 539 11.93 9.97 14.20
CA VAL A 539 13.37 9.62 14.09
C VAL A 539 13.70 8.82 12.81
N GLU A 540 12.72 8.58 11.95
CA GLU A 540 12.81 7.81 10.71
C GLU A 540 13.97 8.20 9.79
N VAL A 541 14.56 9.40 9.90
CA VAL A 541 15.49 9.90 8.89
C VAL A 541 16.81 10.46 9.46
N GLY A 542 17.91 9.75 9.17
CA GLY A 542 19.27 10.34 9.09
C GLY A 542 20.17 10.27 10.32
N ILE A 543 19.81 9.52 11.37
CA ILE A 543 20.68 9.41 12.55
C ILE A 543 21.54 8.14 12.43
N ASP A 544 22.84 8.35 12.24
CA ASP A 544 23.88 7.33 12.32
C ASP A 544 24.59 7.43 13.68
N VAL A 545 24.49 6.38 14.49
CA VAL A 545 25.17 6.28 15.80
C VAL A 545 25.76 4.88 15.90
N PRO A 546 27.05 4.69 15.56
CA PRO A 546 27.67 3.36 15.51
C PRO A 546 27.61 2.57 16.84
N ASN A 547 27.60 3.28 17.97
CA ASN A 547 27.53 2.67 19.30
C ASN A 547 26.10 2.34 19.77
N ALA A 548 25.07 2.71 19.00
CA ALA A 548 23.69 2.31 19.26
C ALA A 548 23.44 0.90 18.70
N THR A 549 23.47 -0.09 19.59
CA THR A 549 23.36 -1.51 19.23
C THR A 549 22.00 -2.11 19.59
N ILE A 550 21.19 -1.42 20.40
CA ILE A 550 19.90 -1.91 20.89
C ILE A 550 18.77 -1.03 20.34
N MET A 551 17.74 -1.65 19.77
CA MET A 551 16.48 -1.02 19.43
C MET A 551 15.36 -1.68 20.24
N LEU A 552 14.52 -0.87 20.88
CA LEU A 552 13.28 -1.28 21.52
C LEU A 552 12.10 -0.58 20.83
N ALA A 553 11.12 -1.32 20.34
CA ALA A 553 9.85 -0.75 19.89
C ALA A 553 8.75 -1.08 20.89
N GLU A 554 8.17 -0.05 21.50
CA GLU A 554 6.96 -0.17 22.32
C GLU A 554 5.72 -0.37 21.45
N ALA A 555 4.74 -1.12 21.94
CA ALA A 555 3.48 -1.39 21.22
C ALA A 555 3.69 -1.64 19.71
N ALA A 556 4.62 -2.54 19.39
CA ALA A 556 5.11 -2.87 18.05
C ALA A 556 3.98 -3.26 17.09
N GLU A 557 2.85 -3.75 17.60
CA GLU A 557 1.66 -4.07 16.80
C GLU A 557 1.07 -2.87 16.05
N ARG A 558 1.38 -1.64 16.47
CA ARG A 558 0.89 -0.42 15.84
C ARG A 558 1.70 -0.03 14.62
N PHE A 559 2.98 -0.41 14.56
CA PHE A 559 3.86 -0.11 13.44
C PHE A 559 3.61 -1.01 12.23
N GLY A 560 3.84 -0.48 11.02
CA GLY A 560 4.03 -1.31 9.83
C GLY A 560 5.33 -2.11 9.91
N LEU A 561 5.38 -3.29 9.29
CA LEU A 561 6.59 -4.13 9.28
C LEU A 561 7.75 -3.44 8.54
N ALA A 562 7.46 -2.72 7.46
CA ALA A 562 8.45 -1.93 6.74
C ALA A 562 9.07 -0.84 7.64
N GLN A 563 8.26 -0.14 8.43
CA GLN A 563 8.73 0.86 9.40
C GLN A 563 9.59 0.21 10.49
N LEU A 564 9.15 -0.91 11.07
CA LEU A 564 9.94 -1.65 12.05
C LEU A 564 11.28 -2.12 11.47
N HIS A 565 11.31 -2.52 10.21
CA HIS A 565 12.55 -2.89 9.51
C HIS A 565 13.49 -1.71 9.33
N GLN A 566 12.96 -0.54 8.95
CA GLN A 566 13.77 0.67 8.85
C GLN A 566 14.37 1.07 10.19
N LEU A 567 13.57 1.06 11.25
CA LEU A 567 14.02 1.32 12.61
C LEU A 567 15.05 0.28 13.05
N ARG A 568 14.84 -1.01 12.75
CA ARG A 568 15.81 -2.10 12.99
C ARG A 568 17.11 -1.82 12.26
N GLY A 569 17.05 -1.34 11.03
CA GLY A 569 18.21 -0.98 10.22
C GLY A 569 19.01 0.23 10.72
N ARG A 570 18.51 0.97 11.72
CA ARG A 570 19.26 2.05 12.39
C ARG A 570 20.29 1.52 13.38
N VAL A 571 20.13 0.30 13.89
CA VAL A 571 21.13 -0.41 14.70
C VAL A 571 21.96 -1.37 13.84
N GLY A 572 23.07 -1.90 14.37
CA GLY A 572 23.94 -2.82 13.63
C GLY A 572 24.80 -2.16 12.56
N ARG A 573 25.35 -0.98 12.88
CA ARG A 573 26.32 -0.24 12.04
C ARG A 573 27.77 -0.40 12.49
N SER A 574 28.00 -0.97 13.67
CA SER A 574 29.33 -1.35 14.16
C SER A 574 29.52 -2.87 14.06
N GLU A 575 30.76 -3.31 14.34
CA GLU A 575 31.10 -4.74 14.48
C GLU A 575 30.46 -5.37 15.73
N LYS A 576 29.84 -4.58 16.60
CA LYS A 576 29.16 -5.08 17.80
C LYS A 576 27.83 -5.76 17.44
N LYS A 577 27.56 -6.90 18.08
CA LYS A 577 26.28 -7.61 17.96
C LYS A 577 25.13 -6.69 18.38
N SER A 578 24.11 -6.60 17.53
CA SER A 578 22.98 -5.69 17.71
C SER A 578 21.66 -6.44 17.90
N TYR A 579 20.72 -5.81 18.58
CA TYR A 579 19.48 -6.42 19.08
C TYR A 579 18.27 -5.53 18.80
N CYS A 580 17.15 -6.16 18.48
CA CYS A 580 15.87 -5.49 18.23
C CYS A 580 14.77 -6.18 19.05
N LEU A 581 14.19 -5.46 20.00
CA LEU A 581 13.16 -5.94 20.91
C LEU A 581 11.83 -5.31 20.52
N LEU A 582 10.84 -6.15 20.21
CA LEU A 582 9.50 -5.74 19.80
C LEU A 582 8.53 -6.08 20.93
N ILE A 583 8.12 -5.08 21.71
CA ILE A 583 7.13 -5.27 22.77
C ILE A 583 5.73 -5.16 22.16
N SER A 584 4.85 -6.13 22.44
CA SER A 584 3.46 -6.07 22.00
C SER A 584 2.49 -6.31 23.14
N GLU A 585 1.43 -5.51 23.20
CA GLU A 585 0.34 -5.68 24.19
C GLU A 585 -0.80 -6.57 23.65
N SER A 586 -0.77 -6.90 22.35
CA SER A 586 -1.80 -7.69 21.70
C SER A 586 -1.65 -9.18 21.97
N LYS A 587 -2.78 -9.83 22.27
CA LYS A 587 -2.89 -11.31 22.35
C LYS A 587 -3.37 -11.94 21.05
N SER A 588 -3.59 -11.16 19.99
CA SER A 588 -4.12 -11.66 18.72
C SER A 588 -3.07 -12.48 17.97
N GLN A 589 -3.44 -13.71 17.58
CA GLN A 589 -2.56 -14.59 16.81
C GLN A 589 -2.15 -13.97 15.46
N LYS A 590 -3.05 -13.19 14.82
CA LYS A 590 -2.75 -12.48 13.58
C LYS A 590 -1.63 -11.46 13.77
N VAL A 591 -1.67 -10.72 14.88
CA VAL A 591 -0.67 -9.70 15.22
C VAL A 591 0.68 -10.33 15.56
N ILE A 592 0.68 -11.39 16.38
CA ILE A 592 1.90 -12.10 16.76
C ILE A 592 2.55 -12.74 15.53
N SER A 593 1.77 -13.38 14.66
CA SER A 593 2.28 -13.99 13.43
C SER A 593 2.89 -12.95 12.48
N ARG A 594 2.30 -11.74 12.40
CA ARG A 594 2.85 -10.62 11.65
C ARG A 594 4.19 -10.16 12.22
N LEU A 595 4.28 -9.91 13.52
CA LEU A 595 5.53 -9.52 14.18
C LEU A 595 6.59 -10.62 14.08
N ALA A 596 6.20 -11.89 14.08
CA ALA A 596 7.11 -13.03 13.91
C ALA A 596 7.78 -13.06 12.53
N ALA A 597 7.24 -12.36 11.54
CA ALA A 597 7.95 -12.17 10.28
C ALA A 597 9.26 -11.38 10.45
N MET A 598 9.31 -10.42 11.39
CA MET A 598 10.52 -9.65 11.69
C MET A 598 11.66 -10.52 12.25
N THR A 599 11.33 -11.64 12.91
CA THR A 599 12.35 -12.56 13.44
C THR A 599 12.90 -13.51 12.39
N LYS A 600 12.13 -13.78 11.33
CA LYS A 600 12.47 -14.72 10.26
C LYS A 600 13.12 -14.03 9.05
N SER A 601 12.58 -12.88 8.63
CA SER A 601 13.05 -12.18 7.43
C SER A 601 13.99 -11.02 7.78
N LEU A 602 15.08 -10.95 7.02
CA LEU A 602 16.04 -9.85 7.02
C LEU A 602 15.80 -8.88 5.86
N SER A 603 14.93 -9.24 4.91
CA SER A 603 14.66 -8.45 3.71
C SER A 603 13.52 -7.48 3.98
N GLY A 604 13.78 -6.18 3.79
CA GLY A 604 12.73 -5.17 3.91
C GLY A 604 11.62 -5.36 2.89
N PHE A 605 11.96 -5.79 1.68
CA PHE A 605 11.02 -6.03 0.59
C PHE A 605 10.01 -7.14 0.93
N GLU A 606 10.50 -8.27 1.45
CA GLU A 606 9.64 -9.38 1.86
C GLU A 606 8.70 -8.97 3.00
N LEU A 607 9.22 -8.19 3.96
CA LEU A 607 8.43 -7.67 5.08
C LEU A 607 7.35 -6.70 4.60
N ALA A 608 7.66 -5.86 3.61
CA ALA A 608 6.69 -4.94 3.02
C ALA A 608 5.58 -5.68 2.25
N GLU A 609 5.93 -6.69 1.45
CA GLU A 609 4.95 -7.54 0.75
C GLU A 609 4.03 -8.29 1.72
N LEU A 610 4.60 -8.83 2.80
CA LEU A 610 3.81 -9.49 3.83
C LEU A 610 2.89 -8.51 4.57
N ASP A 611 3.35 -7.30 4.90
CA ASP A 611 2.53 -6.29 5.56
C ASP A 611 1.37 -5.86 4.63
N LEU A 612 1.64 -5.67 3.34
CA LEU A 612 0.61 -5.37 2.34
C LEU A 612 -0.45 -6.46 2.26
N ARG A 613 -0.04 -7.73 2.29
CA ARG A 613 -0.96 -8.89 2.29
C ARG A 613 -1.80 -8.95 3.56
N LEU A 614 -1.24 -8.62 4.73
CA LEU A 614 -1.89 -8.81 6.03
C LEU A 614 -2.76 -7.63 6.48
N ARG A 615 -2.37 -6.40 6.13
CA ARG A 615 -3.04 -5.13 6.49
C ARG A 615 -3.77 -4.45 5.32
N GLY A 616 -3.36 -4.72 4.09
CA GLY A 616 -3.86 -4.03 2.90
C GLY A 616 -3.21 -2.65 2.68
N PRO A 617 -3.38 -2.06 1.48
CA PRO A 617 -2.70 -0.82 1.07
C PRO A 617 -3.08 0.41 1.91
N GLY A 618 -4.36 0.54 2.32
CA GLY A 618 -4.85 1.72 3.03
C GLY A 618 -4.23 1.92 4.42
N GLU A 619 -3.94 0.83 5.13
CA GLU A 619 -3.23 0.87 6.42
C GLU A 619 -1.71 0.99 6.25
N VAL A 620 -1.13 0.42 5.18
CA VAL A 620 0.33 0.43 4.97
C VAL A 620 0.83 1.79 4.48
N PHE A 621 0.08 2.43 3.57
CA PHE A 621 0.46 3.73 3.01
C PHE A 621 -0.24 4.91 3.69
N GLY A 622 -1.23 4.63 4.54
CA GLY A 622 -2.03 5.63 5.24
C GLY A 622 -3.06 6.28 4.32
N THR A 623 -4.31 6.37 4.77
CA THR A 623 -5.47 6.96 4.07
C THR A 623 -5.31 8.43 3.65
N LYS A 624 -4.16 9.06 3.95
CA LYS A 624 -3.85 10.47 3.68
C LYS A 624 -2.74 10.72 2.66
N GLN A 625 -2.12 9.68 2.07
CA GLN A 625 -1.25 9.91 0.91
C GLN A 625 -2.13 10.28 -0.29
N HIS A 626 -2.37 11.58 -0.48
CA HIS A 626 -3.07 12.13 -1.65
C HIS A 626 -2.47 11.54 -2.93
N GLY A 627 -3.26 10.70 -3.63
CA GLY A 627 -2.91 10.18 -4.95
C GLY A 627 -2.67 8.67 -5.05
N PHE A 628 -2.65 7.91 -3.94
CA PHE A 628 -2.58 6.43 -4.03
C PHE A 628 -3.93 5.88 -4.52
N PRO A 629 -3.98 5.13 -5.65
CA PRO A 629 -5.23 4.59 -6.16
C PRO A 629 -5.73 3.48 -5.24
N GLU A 630 -7.00 3.52 -4.87
CA GLU A 630 -7.66 2.38 -4.23
C GLU A 630 -8.07 1.38 -5.32
N LEU A 631 -7.46 0.20 -5.34
CA LEU A 631 -7.93 -0.91 -6.17
C LEU A 631 -9.25 -1.41 -5.58
N LYS A 632 -10.32 -1.39 -6.39
CA LYS A 632 -11.65 -1.85 -6.00
C LYS A 632 -11.79 -3.36 -6.18
N ILE A 633 -11.09 -3.92 -7.17
CA ILE A 633 -11.28 -5.30 -7.63
C ILE A 633 -9.97 -6.08 -7.55
N ALA A 634 -8.92 -5.52 -8.13
CA ALA A 634 -7.61 -6.12 -8.16
C ALA A 634 -6.95 -6.10 -6.78
N ARG A 635 -6.04 -7.05 -6.59
CA ARG A 635 -5.28 -7.16 -5.35
C ARG A 635 -3.85 -6.75 -5.59
N TRP A 636 -3.31 -5.92 -4.70
CA TRP A 636 -1.90 -5.55 -4.76
C TRP A 636 -0.95 -6.70 -4.50
N ASP A 637 -1.38 -7.84 -3.95
CA ASP A 637 -0.50 -8.99 -3.76
C ASP A 637 -0.47 -9.96 -4.94
N ASP A 638 -1.24 -9.70 -6.00
CA ASP A 638 -1.26 -10.50 -7.23
C ASP A 638 -0.16 -10.07 -8.22
N ILE A 639 1.07 -10.46 -7.91
CA ILE A 639 2.27 -10.07 -8.68
C ILE A 639 2.25 -10.67 -10.10
N GLU A 640 1.67 -11.86 -10.27
CA GLU A 640 1.60 -12.54 -11.57
C GLU A 640 0.69 -11.77 -12.53
N LEU A 641 -0.54 -11.47 -12.09
CA LEU A 641 -1.48 -10.67 -12.89
C LEU A 641 -0.89 -9.30 -13.23
N ILE A 642 -0.23 -8.64 -12.28
CA ILE A 642 0.41 -7.32 -12.51
C ILE A 642 1.47 -7.40 -13.61
N LYS A 643 2.28 -8.48 -13.66
CA LYS A 643 3.31 -8.67 -14.70
C LYS A 643 2.69 -8.92 -16.07
N GLU A 644 1.67 -9.77 -16.14
CA GLU A 644 0.94 -10.05 -17.37
C GLU A 644 0.31 -8.77 -17.94
N VAL A 645 -0.39 -8.01 -17.08
CA VAL A 645 -0.97 -6.72 -17.45
C VAL A 645 0.08 -5.74 -17.95
N LYS A 646 1.25 -5.67 -17.30
CA LYS A 646 2.34 -4.78 -17.73
C LYS A 646 2.83 -5.14 -19.14
N LYS A 647 3.02 -6.42 -19.44
CA LYS A 647 3.41 -6.91 -20.78
C LYS A 647 2.39 -6.45 -21.84
N VAL A 648 1.10 -6.62 -21.56
CA VAL A 648 0.02 -6.19 -22.46
C VAL A 648 0.02 -4.67 -22.62
N ALA A 649 0.13 -3.91 -21.53
CA ALA A 649 0.15 -2.44 -21.57
C ALA A 649 1.31 -1.89 -22.42
N GLU A 650 2.49 -2.51 -22.35
CA GLU A 650 3.65 -2.15 -23.19
C GLU A 650 3.39 -2.47 -24.68
N GLU A 651 2.75 -3.61 -24.98
CA GLU A 651 2.39 -4.02 -26.34
C GLU A 651 1.33 -3.10 -26.97
N VAL A 652 0.34 -2.65 -26.20
CA VAL A 652 -0.77 -1.80 -26.68
C VAL A 652 -0.25 -0.59 -27.44
N PHE A 653 0.77 0.08 -26.91
CA PHE A 653 1.36 1.24 -27.57
C PHE A 653 2.47 0.90 -28.58
N GLY A 654 2.94 -0.34 -28.63
CA GLY A 654 3.89 -0.85 -29.63
C GLY A 654 3.20 -1.29 -30.93
N VAL A 655 1.97 -1.81 -30.83
CA VAL A 655 1.19 -2.32 -31.97
C VAL A 655 -0.25 -1.73 -31.97
N PRO A 656 -0.42 -0.42 -32.23
CA PRO A 656 -1.73 0.26 -32.06
C PRO A 656 -2.87 -0.35 -32.90
N ARG A 657 -2.55 -0.88 -34.09
CA ARG A 657 -3.53 -1.51 -34.99
C ARG A 657 -4.18 -2.76 -34.37
N LYS A 658 -3.44 -3.53 -33.56
CA LYS A 658 -3.96 -4.71 -32.87
C LYS A 658 -4.99 -4.31 -31.80
N TYR A 659 -4.87 -3.12 -31.22
CA TYR A 659 -5.64 -2.66 -30.06
C TYR A 659 -6.56 -1.46 -30.37
N SER A 660 -7.09 -1.36 -31.59
CA SER A 660 -7.89 -0.21 -32.05
C SER A 660 -9.16 0.03 -31.21
N GLU A 661 -9.82 -1.04 -30.77
CA GLU A 661 -11.02 -0.96 -29.93
C GLU A 661 -10.68 -0.43 -28.54
N LEU A 662 -9.58 -0.91 -27.93
CA LEU A 662 -9.06 -0.39 -26.68
C LEU A 662 -8.68 1.10 -26.78
N HIS A 663 -8.01 1.53 -27.85
CA HIS A 663 -7.71 2.95 -28.05
C HIS A 663 -8.98 3.81 -28.13
N SER A 664 -10.00 3.33 -28.85
CA SER A 664 -11.30 4.01 -28.94
C SER A 664 -11.99 4.10 -27.57
N TYR A 665 -11.93 3.01 -26.79
CA TYR A 665 -12.45 2.96 -25.43
C TYR A 665 -11.73 3.94 -24.49
N LEU A 666 -10.40 4.02 -24.56
CA LEU A 666 -9.58 4.92 -23.74
C LEU A 666 -9.85 6.39 -24.05
N ALA A 667 -10.04 6.74 -25.33
CA ALA A 667 -10.37 8.10 -25.76
C ALA A 667 -11.76 8.53 -25.24
N GLN A 668 -12.76 7.64 -25.33
CA GLN A 668 -14.10 7.90 -24.78
C GLN A 668 -14.09 8.14 -23.27
N LYS A 669 -13.22 7.41 -22.55
CA LYS A 669 -13.08 7.52 -21.09
C LYS A 669 -12.14 8.64 -20.63
N GLN A 670 -11.53 9.40 -21.55
CA GLN A 670 -10.52 10.43 -21.27
C GLN A 670 -9.35 9.92 -20.39
N ILE A 671 -9.02 8.62 -20.48
CA ILE A 671 -7.95 8.01 -19.67
C ILE A 671 -6.57 8.44 -20.21
N ILE A 672 -6.50 8.72 -21.51
CA ILE A 672 -5.33 9.17 -22.26
C ILE A 672 -5.78 10.37 -23.11
N ALA A 673 -4.97 11.43 -23.20
CA ALA A 673 -5.27 12.55 -24.11
C ALA A 673 -5.09 12.10 -25.56
N ASN A 674 -6.00 12.55 -26.45
CA ASN A 674 -6.01 12.21 -27.88
C ASN A 674 -4.64 12.33 -28.57
#